data_AF-A0A674IB32-F1
#
_entry.id   AF-A0A674IB32-F1
#
_cell.length_a   1.000
_cell.length_b   1.000
_cell.length_c   1.000
_cell.angle_alpha   90.00
_cell.angle_beta   90.00
_cell.angle_gamma   90.00
#
_symmetry.space_group_name_H-M   'P 1'
#
loop_
_entity.id
_entity.type
_entity.pdbx_description
1 polymer ?
#
loop_
_entity_poly.entity_id
_entity_poly.type
_entity_poly.pdbx_seq_one_letter_code
_entity_poly.pdbx_strand_id
1 'polypeptide(L)'
;DPALSRGPSRPIWSTFNQAPVLILGGFEAYKIILVSDSEFADFTAVEVGIDSCWIGSLNCPLNIFSSTIVDAIATESVLFLRQNQLVYYFTGNYSVLSLRVPGSGLWTRVLNNICVSQLNPVHFPHNGSEYVIALGAGLQEGEFFLGTIRGMTFCCLSLSLSPLSVSCTILWAVYITEEEMIVLLVKGKKKNSFSHFSSADTDKGFVMLLGLEEYTDSPLIPRGLSYNPFSTIFYIWGNVILQSYDLVNYIHLSDFPQQSPISYFILSYVGEFVCVTDSEEIWFSVEGSSVIIRLYPSEAWDTYFRLQLMRGSKDFSVNETFVSLFFNKEGLQQLVYIPDGQGEGKLIKRNFPLHYILSYRHLIVHQYHLMYLQFFHPCSFSVMRLEDLPAPQRFTRMEHYSTEPPDVMDKTGFHNNVSLAVYQGLIFQLLWLHADYSRPYADPVHDPTWRWWKNRKQYAEYFFYVASNGNSSGGVYVNMESYVKIYDLQPNNQLPSKIYLDKNNVYSFSVFLSVRSANSLDFVWLTVVLAHPKFVVSHLHRHYLIGRGSVLYTVSTRAVSMYFLTSCLSRKWVCLFLAPSPPLQGYAMVPVFIGCPPGKRLAFDITRTLKHTTKQNKRYFDCIHKNPDLPCFFFNDVFYPFFLIQDMVTGDSGPFLGSYMLRIIGGGPYSESRIRVYSPSEILDYNTANGRWDTATPEGALKASRQAGHPGPTLMASFPSCRWVCEQNSPCYDVVPLDLTAPDYFFLVEVSNRAVDKSTYCDYDLEFVIHIHGLRLSPSRAITFMKLSMAILTGTVVLYVLHQVLGPKIWAGFTRLIQRFEEALAVRTGELLLPQLPS
;
A
#
# COMPACT_ATOMS: atom_id res chain seq x y z
N ASP A 1 -29.05 17.10 -20.97
CA ASP A 1 -28.41 16.57 -22.20
C ASP A 1 -29.10 15.32 -22.75
N PRO A 2 -29.40 15.25 -24.06
CA PRO A 2 -30.06 14.11 -24.68
C PRO A 2 -29.21 12.81 -24.65
N ALA A 3 -27.88 12.91 -24.56
CA ALA A 3 -26.95 11.78 -24.56
C ALA A 3 -27.11 10.82 -23.37
N LEU A 4 -27.59 11.32 -22.23
CA LEU A 4 -27.84 10.54 -21.01
C LEU A 4 -29.28 10.01 -20.92
N SER A 5 -30.21 10.61 -21.68
CA SER A 5 -31.66 10.35 -21.53
C SER A 5 -32.20 9.14 -22.30
N ARG A 6 -31.43 8.56 -23.22
CA ARG A 6 -31.90 7.50 -24.16
C ARG A 6 -30.87 6.43 -24.53
N GLY A 7 -29.67 6.44 -23.95
CA GLY A 7 -28.64 5.44 -24.26
C GLY A 7 -28.68 4.23 -23.32
N PRO A 8 -28.18 3.06 -23.76
CA PRO A 8 -28.05 1.89 -22.89
C PRO A 8 -27.11 2.17 -21.70
N SER A 9 -27.24 1.39 -20.64
CA SER A 9 -26.32 1.45 -19.52
C SER A 9 -24.95 0.91 -19.93
N ARG A 10 -23.91 1.30 -19.19
CA ARG A 10 -22.53 1.00 -19.55
C ARG A 10 -21.65 0.75 -18.33
N PRO A 11 -20.64 -0.13 -18.43
CA PRO A 11 -19.78 -0.46 -17.30
C PRO A 11 -18.76 0.63 -16.98
N ILE A 12 -18.32 0.69 -15.73
CA ILE A 12 -17.15 1.45 -15.29
C ILE A 12 -16.02 0.45 -15.05
N TRP A 13 -14.99 0.50 -15.90
CA TRP A 13 -13.82 -0.36 -15.77
C TRP A 13 -12.69 0.36 -15.06
N SER A 14 -12.25 -0.20 -13.94
CA SER A 14 -11.14 0.34 -13.15
C SER A 14 -10.27 -0.76 -12.53
N THR A 15 -9.01 -0.42 -12.21
CA THR A 15 -8.18 -1.22 -11.31
C THR A 15 -8.77 -1.20 -9.90
N PHE A 16 -8.97 -2.38 -9.33
CA PHE A 16 -9.67 -2.56 -8.08
C PHE A 16 -8.94 -1.87 -6.93
N ASN A 17 -9.61 -0.94 -6.23
CA ASN A 17 -9.09 -0.18 -5.08
C ASN A 17 -7.80 0.61 -5.33
N GLN A 18 -7.42 0.84 -6.58
CA GLN A 18 -6.18 1.56 -6.93
C GLN A 18 -6.39 2.73 -7.88
N ALA A 19 -7.44 2.69 -8.71
CA ALA A 19 -7.72 3.77 -9.63
C ALA A 19 -8.02 5.08 -8.87
N PRO A 20 -7.24 6.16 -9.08
CA PRO A 20 -7.46 7.45 -8.41
C PRO A 20 -8.67 8.21 -8.98
N VAL A 21 -9.12 7.86 -10.18
CA VAL A 21 -10.30 8.43 -10.84
C VAL A 21 -11.10 7.34 -11.53
N LEU A 22 -12.40 7.55 -11.66
CA LEU A 22 -13.30 6.73 -12.47
C LEU A 22 -13.67 7.48 -13.75
N ILE A 23 -13.77 6.74 -14.85
CA ILE A 23 -14.16 7.27 -16.15
C ILE A 23 -15.36 6.51 -16.72
N LEU A 24 -16.29 7.24 -17.33
CA LEU A 24 -17.45 6.69 -18.01
C LEU A 24 -17.45 7.16 -19.46
N GLY A 25 -17.44 6.21 -20.40
CA GLY A 25 -17.54 6.44 -21.84
C GLY A 25 -18.91 6.08 -22.40
N GLY A 26 -18.98 5.76 -23.69
CA GLY A 26 -20.14 5.14 -24.33
C GLY A 26 -21.27 6.10 -24.74
N PHE A 27 -21.02 7.41 -24.78
CA PHE A 27 -22.03 8.39 -25.21
C PHE A 27 -22.17 8.42 -26.73
N GLU A 28 -23.30 7.93 -27.24
CA GLU A 28 -23.56 7.84 -28.68
C GLU A 28 -23.41 9.18 -29.39
N ALA A 29 -22.63 9.19 -30.48
CA ALA A 29 -22.36 10.37 -31.31
C ALA A 29 -21.54 11.50 -30.65
N TYR A 30 -21.09 11.35 -29.40
CA TYR A 30 -20.28 12.35 -28.68
C TYR A 30 -18.88 11.84 -28.34
N LYS A 31 -17.86 12.70 -28.49
CA LYS A 31 -16.48 12.46 -28.03
C LYS A 31 -16.30 12.90 -26.58
N ILE A 32 -17.19 12.48 -25.69
CA ILE A 32 -17.20 12.92 -24.29
C ILE A 32 -16.94 11.73 -23.37
N ILE A 33 -16.20 11.97 -22.30
CA ILE A 33 -16.11 11.08 -21.14
C ILE A 33 -16.53 11.85 -19.89
N LEU A 34 -17.13 11.17 -18.92
CA LEU A 34 -17.30 11.72 -17.59
C LEU A 34 -16.15 11.22 -16.71
N VAL A 35 -15.48 12.13 -16.01
CA VAL A 35 -14.36 11.83 -15.12
C VAL A 35 -14.74 12.25 -13.71
N SER A 36 -14.40 11.42 -12.73
CA SER A 36 -14.61 11.71 -11.32
C SER A 36 -13.50 11.15 -10.44
N ASP A 37 -12.98 11.96 -9.52
CA ASP A 37 -12.11 11.57 -8.40
C ASP A 37 -12.90 11.26 -7.11
N SER A 38 -14.17 11.65 -7.05
CA SER A 38 -15.09 11.43 -5.93
C SER A 38 -16.12 10.31 -6.16
N GLU A 39 -15.80 9.33 -7.01
CA GLU A 39 -16.70 8.22 -7.38
C GLU A 39 -18.11 8.68 -7.83
N PHE A 40 -18.17 9.75 -8.63
CA PHE A 40 -19.35 10.43 -9.16
C PHE A 40 -20.25 11.13 -8.13
N ALA A 41 -19.72 11.47 -6.95
CA ALA A 41 -20.38 12.47 -6.10
C ALA A 41 -20.37 13.85 -6.80
N ASP A 42 -19.23 14.19 -7.39
CA ASP A 42 -19.04 15.27 -8.36
C ASP A 42 -18.35 14.70 -9.60
N PHE A 43 -18.57 15.32 -10.77
CA PHE A 43 -17.95 14.86 -12.01
C PHE A 43 -17.71 16.01 -12.98
N THR A 44 -16.75 15.80 -13.88
CA THR A 44 -16.45 16.71 -14.97
C THR A 44 -16.66 16.01 -16.30
N ALA A 45 -17.46 16.62 -17.18
CA ALA A 45 -17.54 16.20 -18.57
C ALA A 45 -16.32 16.72 -19.33
N VAL A 46 -15.57 15.82 -19.94
CA VAL A 46 -14.35 16.13 -20.70
C VAL A 46 -14.61 15.77 -22.16
N GLU A 47 -14.51 16.77 -23.04
CA GLU A 47 -14.48 16.54 -24.47
C GLU A 47 -13.08 16.09 -24.89
N VAL A 48 -13.00 14.96 -25.57
CA VAL A 48 -11.76 14.31 -25.97
C VAL A 48 -11.43 14.72 -27.41
N GLY A 49 -10.49 15.64 -27.59
CA GLY A 49 -10.08 16.13 -28.93
C GLY A 49 -9.07 15.22 -29.65
N ILE A 50 -9.33 13.92 -29.66
CA ILE A 50 -8.58 12.92 -30.42
C ILE A 50 -8.83 13.06 -31.93
N ASP A 51 -7.90 12.51 -32.72
CA ASP A 51 -7.87 12.60 -34.19
C ASP A 51 -9.24 12.44 -34.86
N SER A 52 -9.40 13.06 -36.03
CA SER A 52 -10.62 12.89 -36.81
C SER A 52 -10.81 11.40 -37.14
N CYS A 53 -12.05 10.91 -37.02
CA CYS A 53 -12.40 9.50 -37.28
C CYS A 53 -12.08 9.04 -38.73
N TRP A 54 -11.63 9.96 -39.59
CA TRP A 54 -11.18 9.73 -40.96
C TRP A 54 -9.76 9.14 -41.05
N ILE A 55 -8.93 9.27 -40.00
CA ILE A 55 -7.59 8.67 -39.94
C ILE A 55 -7.71 7.23 -39.40
N GLY A 56 -8.45 6.39 -40.12
CA GLY A 56 -8.39 4.94 -39.91
C GLY A 56 -6.98 4.44 -40.20
N SER A 57 -6.51 3.42 -39.47
CA SER A 57 -5.40 2.62 -39.98
C SER A 57 -5.87 2.04 -41.33
N LEU A 58 -5.08 2.24 -42.38
CA LEU A 58 -5.38 1.82 -43.77
C LEU A 58 -5.78 0.35 -43.91
N ASN A 59 -5.51 -0.47 -42.87
CA ASN A 59 -5.67 -1.91 -42.85
C ASN A 59 -6.88 -2.42 -42.04
N CYS A 60 -7.70 -1.54 -41.46
CA CYS A 60 -8.81 -1.97 -40.60
C CYS A 60 -10.17 -1.99 -41.32
N PRO A 61 -11.03 -3.00 -41.08
CA PRO A 61 -12.34 -3.07 -41.70
C PRO A 61 -13.27 -1.96 -41.19
N LEU A 62 -13.85 -1.19 -42.12
CA LEU A 62 -14.73 -0.07 -41.85
C LEU A 62 -16.19 -0.51 -42.03
N ASN A 63 -16.86 -0.98 -40.97
CA ASN A 63 -18.27 -1.36 -41.08
C ASN A 63 -19.24 -0.24 -40.65
N ILE A 64 -18.95 0.52 -39.58
CA ILE A 64 -19.75 1.68 -39.13
C ILE A 64 -18.83 2.68 -38.41
N PHE A 65 -18.86 3.95 -38.80
CA PHE A 65 -18.11 5.01 -38.11
C PHE A 65 -18.89 5.56 -36.93
N SER A 66 -18.24 5.66 -35.78
CA SER A 66 -18.79 6.36 -34.62
C SER A 66 -17.78 7.33 -34.01
N SER A 67 -18.25 8.47 -33.51
CA SER A 67 -17.48 9.36 -32.63
C SER A 67 -17.49 8.88 -31.17
N THR A 68 -18.28 7.85 -30.84
CA THR A 68 -18.39 7.30 -29.48
C THR A 68 -17.06 6.74 -28.99
N ILE A 69 -16.71 7.10 -27.76
CA ILE A 69 -15.66 6.41 -27.00
C ILE A 69 -16.26 5.11 -26.46
N VAL A 70 -15.92 3.97 -27.05
CA VAL A 70 -16.60 2.69 -26.76
C VAL A 70 -16.08 2.06 -25.47
N ASP A 71 -14.75 2.00 -25.31
CA ASP A 71 -14.12 1.46 -24.10
C ASP A 71 -13.40 2.58 -23.36
N ALA A 72 -13.56 2.60 -22.04
CA ALA A 72 -12.87 3.50 -21.14
C ALA A 72 -12.43 2.71 -19.91
N ILE A 73 -11.12 2.65 -19.65
CA ILE A 73 -10.53 1.91 -18.53
C ILE A 73 -9.64 2.86 -17.72
N ALA A 74 -9.90 2.96 -16.43
CA ALA A 74 -9.03 3.66 -15.49
C ALA A 74 -8.07 2.67 -14.80
N THR A 75 -6.80 3.01 -14.75
CA THR A 75 -5.79 2.25 -14.00
C THR A 75 -5.20 3.14 -12.89
N GLU A 76 -4.23 2.66 -12.11
CA GLU A 76 -3.64 3.46 -11.03
C GLU A 76 -2.90 4.67 -11.59
N SER A 77 -2.22 4.49 -12.73
CA SER A 77 -1.35 5.52 -13.32
C SER A 77 -1.79 6.02 -14.70
N VAL A 78 -2.67 5.30 -15.40
CA VAL A 78 -3.06 5.59 -16.80
C VAL A 78 -4.56 5.51 -17.04
N LEU A 79 -5.07 6.36 -17.93
CA LEU A 79 -6.42 6.20 -18.49
C LEU A 79 -6.32 5.70 -19.92
N PHE A 80 -7.12 4.69 -20.29
CA PHE A 80 -7.21 4.19 -21.65
C PHE A 80 -8.59 4.46 -22.23
N LEU A 81 -8.61 4.92 -23.48
CA LEU A 81 -9.82 5.12 -24.26
C LEU A 81 -9.69 4.40 -25.60
N ARG A 82 -10.79 3.81 -26.07
CA ARG A 82 -10.91 3.32 -27.44
C ARG A 82 -12.00 4.09 -28.18
N GLN A 83 -11.64 4.66 -29.33
CA GLN A 83 -12.57 5.20 -30.31
C GLN A 83 -12.49 4.37 -31.58
N ASN A 84 -13.58 3.70 -31.95
CA ASN A 84 -13.61 2.70 -33.01
C ASN A 84 -12.49 1.65 -32.82
N GLN A 85 -11.40 1.71 -33.59
CA GLN A 85 -10.29 0.75 -33.51
C GLN A 85 -9.02 1.37 -32.93
N LEU A 86 -9.05 2.67 -32.62
CA LEU A 86 -7.90 3.43 -32.18
C LEU A 86 -7.85 3.49 -30.66
N VAL A 87 -6.68 3.22 -30.10
CA VAL A 87 -6.44 3.24 -28.65
C VAL A 87 -5.60 4.45 -28.29
N TYR A 88 -6.05 5.16 -27.27
CA TYR A 88 -5.39 6.32 -26.71
C TYR A 88 -5.17 6.09 -25.22
N TYR A 89 -4.09 6.67 -24.69
CA TYR A 89 -3.87 6.69 -23.26
C TYR A 89 -3.48 8.08 -22.78
N PHE A 90 -3.71 8.33 -21.49
CA PHE A 90 -3.31 9.55 -20.79
C PHE A 90 -2.52 9.19 -19.54
N THR A 91 -1.35 9.81 -19.39
CA THR A 91 -0.52 9.80 -18.17
C THR A 91 -0.37 11.22 -17.65
N GLY A 92 -0.49 11.42 -16.34
CA GLY A 92 -0.26 12.72 -15.71
C GLY A 92 -1.33 13.12 -14.71
N ASN A 93 -1.32 14.41 -14.33
CA ASN A 93 -2.28 14.92 -13.36
C ASN A 93 -3.69 15.03 -13.99
N TYR A 94 -4.63 14.24 -13.50
CA TYR A 94 -6.01 14.18 -13.99
C TYR A 94 -6.77 15.52 -13.86
N SER A 95 -6.36 16.41 -12.95
CA SER A 95 -6.94 17.75 -12.84
C SER A 95 -6.81 18.54 -14.15
N VAL A 96 -5.76 18.27 -14.95
CA VAL A 96 -5.50 18.93 -16.24
C VAL A 96 -6.54 18.54 -17.30
N LEU A 97 -7.21 17.39 -17.18
CA LEU A 97 -8.26 16.96 -18.11
C LEU A 97 -9.47 17.90 -18.11
N SER A 98 -9.68 18.65 -17.03
CA SER A 98 -10.75 19.65 -16.93
C SER A 98 -10.43 20.97 -17.65
N LEU A 99 -9.16 21.21 -17.99
CA LEU A 99 -8.73 22.43 -18.67
C LEU A 99 -9.04 22.34 -20.17
N ARG A 100 -9.57 23.42 -20.75
CA ARG A 100 -9.79 23.54 -22.20
C ARG A 100 -8.45 23.66 -22.93
N VAL A 101 -7.80 22.52 -23.14
CA VAL A 101 -6.58 22.39 -23.95
C VAL A 101 -6.98 21.91 -25.35
N PRO A 102 -6.35 22.38 -26.45
CA PRO A 102 -6.58 21.80 -27.79
C PRO A 102 -6.32 20.30 -27.74
N GLY A 103 -7.36 19.51 -28.01
CA GLY A 103 -7.51 18.17 -27.44
C GLY A 103 -6.66 17.04 -28.02
N SER A 104 -5.65 17.32 -28.84
CA SER A 104 -4.68 16.32 -29.32
C SER A 104 -3.37 16.29 -28.52
N GLY A 105 -3.11 17.26 -27.64
CA GLY A 105 -1.84 17.36 -26.92
C GLY A 105 -1.73 16.50 -25.64
N LEU A 106 -2.87 16.11 -25.05
CA LEU A 106 -2.90 15.40 -23.77
C LEU A 106 -2.97 13.87 -23.94
N TRP A 107 -3.66 13.40 -24.98
CA TRP A 107 -3.87 11.97 -25.24
C TRP A 107 -2.84 11.48 -26.24
N THR A 108 -2.14 10.40 -25.91
CA THR A 108 -1.16 9.80 -26.82
C THR A 108 -1.74 8.54 -27.44
N ARG A 109 -1.64 8.43 -28.76
CA ARG A 109 -2.09 7.26 -29.51
C ARG A 109 -1.11 6.10 -29.33
N VAL A 110 -1.63 4.90 -29.18
CA VAL A 110 -0.86 3.65 -29.12
C VAL A 110 -1.43 2.62 -30.08
N LEU A 111 -0.70 1.54 -30.35
CA LEU A 111 -1.13 0.49 -31.28
C LEU A 111 -1.46 1.05 -32.69
N ASN A 112 -0.66 2.00 -33.17
CA ASN A 112 -0.96 2.80 -34.37
C ASN A 112 -1.34 2.00 -35.63
N ASN A 113 -0.69 0.84 -35.82
CA ASN A 113 -0.86 -0.04 -36.98
C ASN A 113 -1.71 -1.29 -36.68
N ILE A 114 -2.31 -1.36 -35.50
CA ILE A 114 -3.05 -2.51 -34.99
C ILE A 114 -4.53 -2.14 -34.94
N CYS A 115 -5.40 -3.03 -35.41
CA CYS A 115 -6.83 -2.83 -35.36
C CYS A 115 -7.35 -3.44 -34.06
N VAL A 116 -7.84 -2.63 -33.13
CA VAL A 116 -8.33 -3.12 -31.85
C VAL A 116 -9.85 -3.27 -31.90
N SER A 117 -10.36 -4.48 -31.61
CA SER A 117 -11.81 -4.73 -31.50
C SER A 117 -12.35 -4.31 -30.14
N GLN A 118 -11.59 -4.56 -29.08
CA GLN A 118 -11.99 -4.35 -27.69
C GLN A 118 -10.78 -4.22 -26.76
N LEU A 119 -10.94 -3.42 -25.70
CA LEU A 119 -10.05 -3.38 -24.55
C LEU A 119 -10.68 -4.14 -23.37
N ASN A 120 -9.90 -5.04 -22.79
CA ASN A 120 -10.28 -5.83 -21.62
C ASN A 120 -9.52 -5.32 -20.39
N PRO A 121 -10.23 -5.00 -19.29
CA PRO A 121 -9.59 -4.53 -18.07
C PRO A 121 -8.83 -5.66 -17.38
N VAL A 122 -7.66 -5.34 -16.84
CA VAL A 122 -6.99 -6.16 -15.83
C VAL A 122 -7.16 -5.45 -14.49
N HIS A 123 -7.93 -6.05 -13.60
CA HIS A 123 -8.36 -5.39 -12.37
C HIS A 123 -7.30 -5.35 -11.27
N PHE A 124 -6.23 -6.15 -11.38
CA PHE A 124 -5.19 -6.27 -10.37
C PHE A 124 -3.80 -6.10 -11.01
N PRO A 125 -2.90 -5.30 -10.43
CA PRO A 125 -1.52 -5.25 -10.87
C PRO A 125 -0.78 -6.52 -10.47
N HIS A 126 0.32 -6.81 -11.17
CA HIS A 126 1.17 -7.94 -10.89
C HIS A 126 2.65 -7.57 -11.05
N ASN A 127 3.52 -8.08 -10.18
CA ASN A 127 4.97 -7.76 -10.17
C ASN A 127 5.29 -6.25 -10.23
N GLY A 128 4.48 -5.43 -9.54
CA GLY A 128 4.64 -3.98 -9.51
C GLY A 128 4.46 -3.31 -10.88
N SER A 129 3.67 -3.93 -11.77
CA SER A 129 3.26 -3.38 -13.05
C SER A 129 1.75 -3.54 -13.23
N GLU A 130 1.14 -2.58 -13.92
CA GLU A 130 -0.26 -2.62 -14.33
C GLU A 130 -0.37 -3.13 -15.77
N TYR A 131 -1.52 -3.70 -16.11
CA TYR A 131 -1.75 -4.35 -17.39
C TYR A 131 -3.08 -3.94 -18.03
N VAL A 132 -3.13 -4.00 -19.35
CA VAL A 132 -4.36 -3.90 -20.14
C VAL A 132 -4.28 -4.88 -21.30
N ILE A 133 -5.39 -5.50 -21.68
CA ILE A 133 -5.41 -6.42 -22.83
C ILE A 133 -6.15 -5.74 -23.97
N ALA A 134 -5.53 -5.70 -25.15
CA ALA A 134 -6.17 -5.25 -26.39
C ALA A 134 -6.41 -6.46 -27.31
N LEU A 135 -7.65 -6.64 -27.74
CA LEU A 135 -8.03 -7.71 -28.68
C LEU A 135 -7.89 -7.22 -30.11
N GLY A 136 -7.23 -8.02 -30.96
CA GLY A 136 -7.04 -7.72 -32.37
C GLY A 136 -8.32 -7.84 -33.20
N ALA A 137 -8.34 -7.14 -34.33
CA ALA A 137 -9.41 -7.12 -35.32
C ALA A 137 -8.83 -7.08 -36.73
N GLY A 138 -9.66 -7.24 -37.76
CA GLY A 138 -9.22 -7.15 -39.16
C GLY A 138 -8.15 -8.19 -39.48
N LEU A 139 -6.96 -7.74 -39.88
CA LEU A 139 -5.81 -8.63 -40.15
C LEU A 139 -5.24 -9.33 -38.91
N GLN A 140 -5.52 -8.80 -37.71
CA GLN A 140 -5.06 -9.32 -36.43
C GLN A 140 -6.18 -10.04 -35.67
N GLU A 141 -7.23 -10.44 -36.39
CA GLU A 141 -8.31 -11.24 -35.81
C GLU A 141 -7.76 -12.59 -35.34
N GLY A 142 -7.89 -12.87 -34.03
CA GLY A 142 -7.28 -14.05 -33.40
C GLY A 142 -5.98 -13.77 -32.64
N GLU A 143 -5.47 -12.53 -32.68
CA GLU A 143 -4.34 -12.07 -31.87
C GLU A 143 -4.82 -11.20 -30.71
N PHE A 144 -4.03 -11.14 -29.63
CA PHE A 144 -4.24 -10.22 -28.53
C PHE A 144 -2.90 -9.62 -28.08
N PHE A 145 -2.96 -8.45 -27.47
CA PHE A 145 -1.79 -7.69 -27.03
C PHE A 145 -1.89 -7.43 -25.53
N LEU A 146 -0.88 -7.86 -24.78
CA LEU A 146 -0.75 -7.54 -23.36
C LEU A 146 0.10 -6.27 -23.24
N GLY A 147 -0.53 -5.17 -22.81
CA GLY A 147 0.13 -3.90 -22.55
C GLY A 147 0.63 -3.83 -21.11
N THR A 148 1.91 -3.53 -20.91
CA THR A 148 2.53 -3.31 -19.59
C THR A 148 2.80 -1.82 -19.38
N ILE A 149 2.26 -1.23 -18.32
CA ILE A 149 2.24 0.24 -18.15
C ILE A 149 3.61 0.83 -17.79
N ARG A 150 4.46 0.10 -17.04
CA ARG A 150 5.74 0.60 -16.47
C ARG A 150 6.79 1.04 -17.52
N GLY A 151 6.59 0.70 -18.79
CA GLY A 151 7.33 1.25 -19.93
C GLY A 151 6.45 1.46 -21.17
N MET A 152 5.12 1.39 -20.98
CA MET A 152 4.12 1.26 -22.03
C MET A 152 4.52 0.41 -23.23
N THR A 153 4.79 -0.86 -22.96
CA THR A 153 5.14 -1.81 -24.01
C THR A 153 3.97 -2.75 -24.24
N PHE A 154 3.54 -2.88 -25.49
CA PHE A 154 2.55 -3.89 -25.88
C PHE A 154 3.28 -5.10 -26.46
N CYS A 155 3.16 -6.24 -25.81
CA CYS A 155 3.66 -7.52 -26.31
C CYS A 155 2.54 -8.22 -27.08
N CYS A 156 2.77 -8.48 -28.38
CA CYS A 156 1.88 -9.31 -29.17
C CYS A 156 2.01 -10.77 -28.72
N LEU A 157 0.87 -11.40 -28.43
CA LEU A 157 0.76 -12.81 -28.14
C LEU A 157 -0.21 -13.39 -29.18
N SER A 158 0.31 -14.22 -30.08
CA SER A 158 -0.50 -14.88 -31.09
C SER A 158 -0.78 -16.33 -30.68
N LEU A 159 -1.98 -16.81 -31.02
CA LEU A 159 -2.31 -18.22 -30.89
C LEU A 159 -1.70 -18.98 -32.08
N SER A 160 -0.49 -19.53 -31.93
CA SER A 160 -0.10 -20.69 -32.74
C SER A 160 -0.75 -21.95 -32.15
N LEU A 161 -2.08 -22.00 -32.17
CA LEU A 161 -2.86 -23.13 -31.64
C LEU A 161 -2.68 -24.35 -32.54
N SER A 162 -1.69 -25.17 -32.23
CA SER A 162 -1.42 -26.45 -32.89
C SER A 162 -2.57 -27.50 -32.83
N PRO A 163 -3.63 -27.39 -32.00
CA PRO A 163 -4.81 -28.27 -32.13
C PRO A 163 -6.04 -27.63 -32.80
N LEU A 164 -6.10 -26.31 -33.05
CA LEU A 164 -7.23 -25.67 -33.76
C LEU A 164 -6.77 -25.13 -35.12
N SER A 165 -6.89 -25.97 -36.15
CA SER A 165 -6.74 -25.60 -37.57
C SER A 165 -7.92 -24.76 -38.11
N VAL A 166 -8.48 -23.85 -37.29
CA VAL A 166 -9.69 -23.09 -37.61
C VAL A 166 -9.45 -21.62 -37.34
N SER A 167 -9.85 -20.76 -38.28
CA SER A 167 -9.90 -19.32 -38.07
C SER A 167 -10.88 -18.99 -36.94
N CYS A 168 -10.42 -18.22 -35.96
CA CYS A 168 -11.09 -18.03 -34.68
C CYS A 168 -11.11 -16.55 -34.29
N THR A 169 -12.16 -16.10 -33.62
CA THR A 169 -12.31 -14.72 -33.13
C THR A 169 -12.27 -14.72 -31.61
N ILE A 170 -11.36 -13.96 -31.01
CA ILE A 170 -11.32 -13.78 -29.55
C ILE A 170 -12.43 -12.80 -29.17
N LEU A 171 -13.33 -13.23 -28.28
CA LEU A 171 -14.44 -12.41 -27.77
C LEU A 171 -14.07 -11.71 -26.46
N TRP A 172 -13.26 -12.37 -25.61
CA TRP A 172 -12.86 -11.83 -24.32
C TRP A 172 -11.57 -12.51 -23.85
N ALA A 173 -10.78 -11.79 -23.07
CA ALA A 173 -9.59 -12.30 -22.41
C ALA A 173 -9.56 -11.84 -20.94
N VAL A 174 -9.09 -12.72 -20.05
CA VAL A 174 -8.82 -12.44 -18.64
C VAL A 174 -7.41 -12.90 -18.31
N TYR A 175 -6.65 -12.05 -17.62
CA TYR A 175 -5.33 -12.38 -17.11
C TYR A 175 -5.43 -12.81 -15.64
N ILE A 176 -5.13 -14.08 -15.38
CA ILE A 176 -5.01 -14.66 -14.05
C ILE A 176 -3.57 -14.43 -13.59
N THR A 177 -3.37 -13.37 -12.82
CA THR A 177 -2.04 -12.90 -12.39
C THR A 177 -1.32 -13.90 -11.48
N GLU A 178 -2.04 -14.73 -10.72
CA GLU A 178 -1.45 -15.67 -9.75
C GLU A 178 -0.74 -16.85 -10.43
N GLU A 179 -1.31 -17.31 -11.55
CA GLU A 179 -0.78 -18.44 -12.33
C GLU A 179 -0.03 -17.97 -13.59
N GLU A 180 0.13 -16.64 -13.76
CA GLU A 180 0.63 -16.01 -14.99
C GLU A 180 -0.06 -16.55 -16.26
N MET A 181 -1.36 -16.84 -16.16
CA MET A 181 -2.15 -17.50 -17.18
C MET A 181 -3.13 -16.52 -17.82
N ILE A 182 -3.31 -16.61 -19.15
CA ILE A 182 -4.37 -15.86 -19.85
C ILE A 182 -5.42 -16.85 -20.33
N VAL A 183 -6.67 -16.62 -19.93
CA VAL A 183 -7.82 -17.40 -20.37
C VAL A 183 -8.57 -16.62 -21.45
N LEU A 184 -8.83 -17.28 -22.57
CA LEU A 184 -9.43 -16.69 -23.76
C LEU A 184 -10.80 -17.31 -24.04
N LEU A 185 -11.80 -16.47 -24.28
CA LEU A 185 -13.08 -16.86 -24.84
C LEU A 185 -13.01 -16.72 -26.36
N VAL A 186 -13.10 -17.84 -27.07
CA VAL A 186 -12.88 -17.90 -28.51
C VAL A 186 -14.10 -18.45 -29.23
N LYS A 187 -14.49 -17.83 -30.34
CA LYS A 187 -15.53 -18.30 -31.25
C LYS A 187 -14.89 -18.83 -32.54
N GLY A 188 -15.12 -20.10 -32.84
CA GLY A 188 -14.64 -20.73 -34.09
C GLY A 188 -15.52 -20.40 -35.29
N LYS A 189 -14.92 -20.24 -36.48
CA LYS A 189 -15.65 -19.95 -37.74
C LYS A 189 -16.30 -21.17 -38.43
N LYS A 190 -16.40 -22.35 -37.79
CA LYS A 190 -17.03 -23.53 -38.42
C LYS A 190 -18.52 -23.27 -38.73
N LYS A 191 -18.91 -23.48 -39.98
CA LYS A 191 -20.31 -23.41 -40.44
C LYS A 191 -21.15 -24.49 -39.75
N ASN A 192 -22.22 -24.06 -39.08
CA ASN A 192 -23.41 -24.85 -38.71
C ASN A 192 -23.33 -25.88 -37.56
N SER A 193 -22.46 -25.72 -36.57
CA SER A 193 -22.63 -26.41 -35.29
C SER A 193 -22.72 -25.37 -34.17
N PHE A 194 -23.90 -24.78 -33.98
CA PHE A 194 -24.20 -24.19 -32.68
C PHE A 194 -24.16 -25.34 -31.67
N SER A 195 -23.27 -25.26 -30.69
CA SER A 195 -23.32 -26.17 -29.55
C SER A 195 -24.58 -25.84 -28.76
N HIS A 196 -25.66 -26.58 -29.03
CA HIS A 196 -26.87 -26.59 -28.20
C HIS A 196 -26.47 -27.18 -26.86
N PHE A 197 -26.17 -26.32 -25.88
CA PHE A 197 -25.55 -26.70 -24.60
C PHE A 197 -26.25 -26.04 -23.40
N SER A 198 -27.51 -25.71 -23.54
CA SER A 198 -28.32 -25.33 -22.39
C SER A 198 -28.69 -26.60 -21.64
N SER A 199 -28.30 -26.81 -20.40
CA SER A 199 -28.85 -27.94 -19.63
C SER A 199 -30.31 -27.67 -19.27
N ALA A 200 -31.19 -28.66 -19.39
CA ALA A 200 -32.56 -28.58 -18.90
C ALA A 200 -32.58 -28.30 -17.38
N ASP A 201 -33.53 -27.47 -16.94
CA ASP A 201 -33.64 -27.10 -15.53
C ASP A 201 -34.06 -28.32 -14.69
N THR A 202 -33.48 -28.44 -13.49
CA THR A 202 -33.68 -29.60 -12.61
C THR A 202 -34.51 -29.26 -11.36
N ASP A 203 -35.23 -28.13 -11.38
CA ASP A 203 -35.96 -27.53 -10.24
C ASP A 203 -35.08 -27.22 -9.01
N LYS A 204 -33.74 -27.32 -9.15
CA LYS A 204 -32.76 -27.12 -8.06
C LYS A 204 -32.03 -25.77 -8.15
N GLY A 205 -32.28 -24.99 -9.19
CA GLY A 205 -31.66 -23.68 -9.46
C GLY A 205 -30.20 -23.73 -9.94
N PHE A 206 -29.60 -24.92 -10.04
CA PHE A 206 -28.27 -25.12 -10.63
C PHE A 206 -28.10 -26.52 -11.21
N VAL A 207 -27.17 -26.66 -12.15
CA VAL A 207 -26.79 -27.93 -12.79
C VAL A 207 -25.26 -28.05 -12.82
N MET A 208 -24.74 -29.17 -12.29
CA MET A 208 -23.33 -29.52 -12.46
C MET A 208 -23.14 -30.09 -13.86
N LEU A 209 -22.18 -29.58 -14.64
CA LEU A 209 -21.91 -30.08 -15.99
C LEU A 209 -20.93 -31.25 -15.93
N LEU A 210 -21.46 -32.47 -15.97
CA LEU A 210 -20.73 -33.74 -15.96
C LEU A 210 -20.73 -34.43 -17.35
N GLY A 211 -21.45 -33.87 -18.34
CA GLY A 211 -21.57 -34.39 -19.70
C GLY A 211 -22.70 -35.41 -19.88
N LEU A 212 -23.56 -35.57 -18.88
CA LEU A 212 -24.71 -36.48 -18.87
C LEU A 212 -26.05 -35.75 -18.85
N GLU A 213 -26.02 -34.41 -18.96
CA GLU A 213 -27.19 -33.56 -18.81
C GLU A 213 -28.06 -33.55 -20.08
N GLU A 214 -29.37 -33.37 -19.92
CA GLU A 214 -30.27 -33.16 -21.05
C GLU A 214 -30.07 -31.75 -21.61
N TYR A 215 -29.87 -31.65 -22.92
CA TYR A 215 -29.65 -30.39 -23.61
C TYR A 215 -30.96 -29.80 -24.13
N THR A 216 -31.07 -28.49 -24.00
CA THR A 216 -32.13 -27.61 -24.48
C THR A 216 -31.77 -27.09 -25.87
N ASP A 217 -32.80 -26.78 -26.66
CA ASP A 217 -32.64 -26.31 -28.05
C ASP A 217 -32.07 -24.89 -28.17
N SER A 218 -31.98 -24.14 -27.08
CA SER A 218 -31.50 -22.76 -27.12
C SER A 218 -29.98 -22.69 -27.33
N PRO A 219 -29.49 -21.78 -28.20
CA PRO A 219 -28.06 -21.65 -28.46
C PRO A 219 -27.34 -20.99 -27.28
N LEU A 220 -26.17 -21.50 -26.94
CA LEU A 220 -25.27 -20.88 -25.99
C LEU A 220 -24.55 -19.68 -26.64
N ILE A 221 -24.69 -18.49 -26.05
CA ILE A 221 -24.10 -17.24 -26.52
C ILE A 221 -23.24 -16.64 -25.39
N PRO A 222 -21.98 -17.07 -25.26
CA PRO A 222 -21.06 -16.47 -24.29
C PRO A 222 -20.62 -15.08 -24.80
N ARG A 223 -20.51 -14.12 -23.87
CA ARG A 223 -20.15 -12.72 -24.15
C ARG A 223 -18.84 -12.31 -23.50
N GLY A 224 -18.55 -12.83 -22.30
CA GLY A 224 -17.32 -12.48 -21.60
C GLY A 224 -16.95 -13.43 -20.48
N LEU A 225 -15.83 -13.11 -19.85
CA LEU A 225 -15.24 -13.86 -18.76
C LEU A 225 -15.00 -12.92 -17.57
N SER A 226 -15.16 -13.44 -16.36
CA SER A 226 -14.81 -12.71 -15.14
C SER A 226 -14.09 -13.65 -14.17
N TYR A 227 -13.14 -13.12 -13.41
CA TYR A 227 -12.36 -13.89 -12.45
C TYR A 227 -12.16 -13.08 -11.18
N ASN A 228 -12.37 -13.73 -10.03
CA ASN A 228 -12.02 -13.16 -8.74
C ASN A 228 -10.77 -13.89 -8.19
N PRO A 229 -9.61 -13.22 -8.09
CA PRO A 229 -8.39 -13.84 -7.57
C PRO A 229 -8.53 -14.22 -6.09
N PHE A 230 -9.33 -13.48 -5.32
CA PHE A 230 -9.49 -13.77 -3.90
C PHE A 230 -10.19 -15.11 -3.67
N SER A 231 -11.30 -15.37 -4.37
CA SER A 231 -12.11 -16.59 -4.20
C SER A 231 -11.76 -17.70 -5.19
N THR A 232 -10.89 -17.43 -6.16
CA THR A 232 -10.52 -18.28 -7.31
C THR A 232 -11.70 -18.71 -8.19
N ILE A 233 -12.86 -18.05 -8.07
CA ILE A 233 -14.03 -18.39 -8.88
C ILE A 233 -13.90 -17.72 -10.25
N PHE A 234 -14.06 -18.54 -11.27
CA PHE A 234 -14.09 -18.12 -12.66
C PHE A 234 -15.51 -18.20 -13.21
N TYR A 235 -15.90 -17.17 -13.96
CA TYR A 235 -17.21 -17.02 -14.55
C TYR A 235 -17.12 -16.93 -16.07
N ILE A 236 -17.97 -17.70 -16.74
CA ILE A 236 -18.32 -17.48 -18.15
C ILE A 236 -19.73 -16.93 -18.17
N TRP A 237 -19.92 -15.77 -18.79
CA TRP A 237 -21.21 -15.09 -18.80
C TRP A 237 -21.63 -14.67 -20.22
N GLY A 238 -22.94 -14.58 -20.42
CA GLY A 238 -23.58 -14.28 -21.68
C GLY A 238 -25.09 -14.45 -21.55
N ASN A 239 -25.71 -15.34 -22.32
CA ASN A 239 -27.07 -15.78 -22.04
C ASN A 239 -27.17 -16.92 -21.01
N VAL A 240 -26.05 -17.33 -20.43
CA VAL A 240 -25.95 -18.24 -19.29
C VAL A 240 -24.91 -17.71 -18.32
N ILE A 241 -24.88 -18.27 -17.11
CA ILE A 241 -23.80 -18.05 -16.15
C ILE A 241 -23.25 -19.42 -15.74
N LEU A 242 -21.97 -19.64 -16.07
CA LEU A 242 -21.21 -20.80 -15.63
C LEU A 242 -20.18 -20.35 -14.61
N GLN A 243 -20.10 -21.03 -13.47
CA GLN A 243 -19.08 -20.80 -12.44
C GLN A 243 -18.19 -22.03 -12.28
N SER A 244 -16.89 -21.82 -12.09
CA SER A 244 -15.92 -22.89 -11.86
C SER A 244 -14.91 -22.48 -10.79
N TYR A 245 -14.47 -23.46 -9.99
CA TYR A 245 -13.45 -23.28 -8.95
C TYR A 245 -12.05 -23.77 -9.39
N ASP A 246 -12.00 -24.55 -10.47
CA ASP A 246 -10.80 -25.25 -10.94
C ASP A 246 -10.57 -25.11 -12.45
N LEU A 247 -11.38 -24.28 -13.12
CA LEU A 247 -11.42 -24.06 -14.58
C LEU A 247 -11.78 -25.30 -15.42
N VAL A 248 -12.08 -26.44 -14.77
CA VAL A 248 -12.36 -27.72 -15.41
C VAL A 248 -13.82 -28.11 -15.21
N ASN A 249 -14.30 -28.08 -13.97
CA ASN A 249 -15.66 -28.42 -13.59
C ASN A 249 -16.51 -27.15 -13.53
N TYR A 250 -17.63 -27.13 -14.24
CA TYR A 250 -18.51 -25.98 -14.33
C TYR A 250 -19.88 -26.26 -13.72
N ILE A 251 -20.40 -25.26 -13.02
CA ILE A 251 -21.76 -25.24 -12.48
C ILE A 251 -22.54 -24.19 -13.26
N HIS A 252 -23.62 -24.61 -13.89
CA HIS A 252 -24.56 -23.75 -14.57
C HIS A 252 -25.64 -23.26 -13.59
N LEU A 253 -25.89 -21.95 -13.57
CA LEU A 253 -26.98 -21.35 -12.79
C LEU A 253 -28.27 -21.34 -13.63
N SER A 254 -29.11 -22.36 -13.46
CA SER A 254 -30.29 -22.57 -14.32
C SER A 254 -31.42 -21.56 -14.12
N ASP A 255 -31.45 -20.89 -12.96
CA ASP A 255 -32.41 -19.82 -12.65
C ASP A 255 -32.23 -18.53 -13.50
N PHE A 256 -31.11 -18.39 -14.22
CA PHE A 256 -30.85 -17.23 -15.08
C PHE A 256 -31.53 -17.38 -16.47
N PRO A 257 -32.24 -16.36 -16.97
CA PRO A 257 -32.97 -16.45 -18.23
C PRO A 257 -32.06 -16.56 -19.46
N GLN A 258 -32.33 -17.57 -20.29
CA GLN A 258 -31.58 -17.82 -21.54
C GLN A 258 -31.86 -16.80 -22.67
N GLN A 259 -32.90 -15.98 -22.53
CA GLN A 259 -33.38 -15.06 -23.58
C GLN A 259 -32.78 -13.65 -23.49
N SER A 260 -32.26 -13.26 -22.33
CA SER A 260 -31.73 -11.92 -22.05
C SER A 260 -30.22 -12.00 -21.78
N PRO A 261 -29.37 -11.89 -22.82
CA PRO A 261 -27.92 -11.96 -22.64
C PRO A 261 -27.41 -10.80 -21.79
N ILE A 262 -26.36 -11.10 -21.03
CA ILE A 262 -25.64 -10.14 -20.19
C ILE A 262 -24.85 -9.17 -21.07
N SER A 263 -25.06 -7.88 -20.83
CA SER A 263 -24.34 -6.76 -21.43
C SER A 263 -22.99 -6.56 -20.74
N TYR A 264 -22.99 -6.47 -19.40
CA TYR A 264 -21.77 -6.40 -18.60
C TYR A 264 -21.95 -7.05 -17.22
N PHE A 265 -20.81 -7.49 -16.65
CA PHE A 265 -20.72 -8.24 -15.41
C PHE A 265 -19.79 -7.52 -14.43
N ILE A 266 -20.25 -7.33 -13.19
CA ILE A 266 -19.55 -6.55 -12.17
C ILE A 266 -19.29 -7.43 -10.94
N LEU A 267 -18.03 -7.49 -10.53
CA LEU A 267 -17.59 -8.14 -9.30
C LEU A 267 -17.35 -7.10 -8.21
N SER A 268 -17.80 -7.38 -6.99
CA SER A 268 -17.38 -6.62 -5.80
C SER A 268 -15.97 -7.01 -5.32
N TYR A 269 -15.50 -8.20 -5.72
CA TYR A 269 -14.32 -8.88 -5.19
C TYR A 269 -14.36 -9.21 -3.68
N VAL A 270 -15.50 -8.96 -3.04
CA VAL A 270 -15.80 -9.30 -1.63
C VAL A 270 -16.91 -10.37 -1.58
N GLY A 271 -17.17 -11.05 -2.69
CA GLY A 271 -18.08 -12.17 -2.77
C GLY A 271 -19.48 -11.85 -3.30
N GLU A 272 -19.78 -10.61 -3.67
CA GLU A 272 -21.02 -10.24 -4.35
C GLU A 272 -20.75 -9.98 -5.84
N PHE A 273 -21.70 -10.37 -6.70
CA PHE A 273 -21.65 -9.99 -8.11
C PHE A 273 -23.02 -9.57 -8.62
N VAL A 274 -22.99 -8.67 -9.60
CA VAL A 274 -24.16 -8.15 -10.29
C VAL A 274 -23.93 -8.22 -11.78
N CYS A 275 -24.94 -8.64 -12.54
CA CYS A 275 -24.93 -8.54 -13.99
C CYS A 275 -26.13 -7.75 -14.50
N VAL A 276 -25.90 -7.06 -15.61
CA VAL A 276 -26.91 -6.26 -16.30
C VAL A 276 -27.13 -6.84 -17.69
N THR A 277 -28.37 -7.05 -18.08
CA THR A 277 -28.73 -7.60 -19.40
C THR A 277 -28.89 -6.50 -20.45
N ASP A 278 -28.92 -6.89 -21.74
CA ASP A 278 -29.23 -5.98 -22.85
C ASP A 278 -30.65 -5.36 -22.74
N SER A 279 -31.53 -5.98 -21.95
CA SER A 279 -32.87 -5.46 -21.61
C SER A 279 -32.89 -4.61 -20.34
N GLU A 280 -31.73 -4.20 -19.84
CA GLU A 280 -31.54 -3.39 -18.63
C GLU A 280 -32.10 -4.06 -17.36
N GLU A 281 -32.14 -5.39 -17.31
CA GLU A 281 -32.46 -6.13 -16.08
C GLU A 281 -31.23 -6.23 -15.19
N ILE A 282 -31.42 -6.04 -13.88
CA ILE A 282 -30.35 -6.13 -12.88
C ILE A 282 -30.52 -7.45 -12.12
N TRP A 283 -29.49 -8.29 -12.16
CA TRP A 283 -29.44 -9.58 -11.50
C TRP A 283 -28.31 -9.63 -10.47
N PHE A 284 -28.57 -10.26 -9.32
CA PHE A 284 -27.63 -10.35 -8.21
C PHE A 284 -27.45 -11.77 -7.71
N SER A 285 -26.23 -12.08 -7.30
CA SER A 285 -25.91 -13.30 -6.59
C SER A 285 -24.65 -13.11 -5.74
N VAL A 286 -24.43 -14.07 -4.86
CA VAL A 286 -23.23 -14.18 -4.02
C VAL A 286 -22.34 -15.25 -4.61
N GLU A 287 -21.05 -15.01 -4.64
CA GLU A 287 -20.03 -15.93 -5.12
C GLU A 287 -20.13 -17.30 -4.45
N GLY A 288 -20.02 -18.32 -5.28
CA GLY A 288 -20.24 -19.70 -4.91
C GLY A 288 -21.69 -20.03 -4.57
N SER A 289 -22.64 -19.09 -4.69
CA SER A 289 -24.07 -19.36 -4.58
C SER A 289 -24.61 -20.13 -5.79
N SER A 290 -25.69 -20.87 -5.56
CA SER A 290 -26.50 -21.48 -6.63
C SER A 290 -27.76 -20.66 -6.93
N VAL A 291 -28.05 -19.65 -6.10
CA VAL A 291 -29.25 -18.83 -6.21
C VAL A 291 -28.88 -17.52 -6.88
N ILE A 292 -29.60 -17.17 -7.94
CA ILE A 292 -29.49 -15.88 -8.61
C ILE A 292 -30.87 -15.20 -8.63
N ILE A 293 -30.90 -13.89 -8.38
CA ILE A 293 -32.13 -13.15 -8.12
C ILE A 293 -32.21 -11.94 -9.04
N ARG A 294 -33.34 -11.80 -9.75
CA ARG A 294 -33.67 -10.56 -10.47
C ARG A 294 -34.09 -9.48 -9.48
N LEU A 295 -33.32 -8.40 -9.45
CA LEU A 295 -33.57 -7.22 -8.63
C LEU A 295 -34.44 -6.19 -9.36
N TYR A 296 -34.20 -6.01 -10.66
CA TYR A 296 -34.92 -5.08 -11.50
C TYR A 296 -35.18 -5.70 -12.89
N PRO A 297 -36.41 -5.61 -13.43
CA PRO A 297 -37.63 -5.19 -12.75
C PRO A 297 -38.10 -6.27 -11.76
N SER A 298 -38.62 -5.85 -10.60
CA SER A 298 -39.24 -6.74 -9.61
C SER A 298 -40.32 -6.01 -8.81
N GLU A 299 -41.31 -6.75 -8.31
CA GLU A 299 -42.38 -6.18 -7.46
C GLU A 299 -41.81 -5.51 -6.19
N ALA A 300 -40.73 -6.08 -5.65
CA ALA A 300 -40.00 -5.53 -4.52
C ALA A 300 -39.34 -4.18 -4.86
N TRP A 301 -38.74 -4.06 -6.06
CA TRP A 301 -38.21 -2.79 -6.55
C TRP A 301 -39.31 -1.75 -6.71
N ASP A 302 -40.41 -2.11 -7.38
CA ASP A 302 -41.53 -1.19 -7.62
C ASP A 302 -42.13 -0.65 -6.32
N THR A 303 -42.25 -1.53 -5.32
CA THR A 303 -42.71 -1.15 -3.98
C THR A 303 -41.74 -0.16 -3.32
N TYR A 304 -40.43 -0.46 -3.34
CA TYR A 304 -39.42 0.45 -2.79
C TYR A 304 -39.41 1.80 -3.51
N PHE A 305 -39.43 1.79 -4.84
CA PHE A 305 -39.44 2.99 -5.68
C PHE A 305 -40.64 3.89 -5.37
N ARG A 306 -41.86 3.32 -5.32
CA ARG A 306 -43.07 4.06 -4.94
C ARG A 306 -43.01 4.64 -3.53
N LEU A 307 -42.45 3.90 -2.57
CA LEU A 307 -42.24 4.40 -1.20
C LEU A 307 -41.30 5.61 -1.16
N GLN A 308 -40.23 5.60 -1.96
CA GLN A 308 -39.31 6.73 -2.04
C GLN A 308 -39.96 7.97 -2.67
N LEU A 309 -40.76 7.78 -3.72
CA LEU A 309 -41.54 8.86 -4.32
C LEU A 309 -42.56 9.46 -3.33
N MET A 310 -43.27 8.61 -2.57
CA MET A 310 -44.22 9.08 -1.54
C MET A 310 -43.54 9.82 -0.39
N ARG A 311 -42.29 9.47 -0.05
CA ARG A 311 -41.49 10.19 0.95
C ARG A 311 -40.95 11.53 0.45
N GLY A 312 -41.09 11.85 -0.84
CA GLY A 312 -40.52 13.05 -1.45
C GLY A 312 -38.99 13.02 -1.52
N SER A 313 -38.40 11.83 -1.70
CA SER A 313 -36.94 11.73 -1.89
C SER A 313 -36.50 12.47 -3.14
N LYS A 314 -35.41 13.24 -3.04
CA LYS A 314 -34.82 13.97 -4.17
C LYS A 314 -34.00 13.08 -5.11
N ASP A 315 -33.70 11.86 -4.68
CA ASP A 315 -32.82 10.93 -5.41
C ASP A 315 -33.60 10.04 -6.38
N PHE A 316 -34.94 10.13 -6.39
CA PHE A 316 -35.83 9.32 -7.21
C PHE A 316 -36.80 10.22 -7.98
N SER A 317 -37.02 9.90 -9.26
CA SER A 317 -37.98 10.61 -10.11
C SER A 317 -38.74 9.62 -10.98
N VAL A 318 -39.98 9.97 -11.35
CA VAL A 318 -40.82 9.16 -12.25
C VAL A 318 -40.18 9.02 -13.64
N ASN A 319 -39.43 10.04 -14.06
CA ASN A 319 -38.68 10.03 -15.31
C ASN A 319 -37.20 9.96 -14.94
N GLU A 320 -36.64 8.76 -14.86
CA GLU A 320 -35.22 8.53 -14.58
C GLU A 320 -34.62 7.57 -15.61
N THR A 321 -33.36 7.80 -15.99
CA THR A 321 -32.61 6.94 -16.92
C THR A 321 -31.47 6.26 -16.19
N PHE A 322 -31.41 4.93 -16.27
CA PHE A 322 -30.33 4.14 -15.70
C PHE A 322 -29.05 4.32 -16.53
N VAL A 323 -27.93 4.68 -15.88
CA VAL A 323 -26.66 5.00 -16.57
C VAL A 323 -25.61 3.92 -16.34
N SER A 324 -25.37 3.53 -15.08
CA SER A 324 -24.32 2.55 -14.73
C SER A 324 -24.49 2.00 -13.31
N LEU A 325 -23.93 0.83 -13.05
CA LEU A 325 -23.76 0.21 -11.73
C LEU A 325 -22.27 -0.03 -11.47
N PHE A 326 -21.83 0.10 -10.22
CA PHE A 326 -20.48 -0.27 -9.81
C PHE A 326 -20.42 -0.52 -8.29
N PHE A 327 -19.40 -1.23 -7.82
CA PHE A 327 -19.15 -1.38 -6.38
C PHE A 327 -18.15 -0.34 -5.89
N ASN A 328 -18.39 0.21 -4.70
CA ASN A 328 -17.43 1.01 -3.94
C ASN A 328 -17.31 0.48 -2.50
N LYS A 329 -16.62 1.23 -1.62
CA LYS A 329 -16.45 0.85 -0.21
C LYS A 329 -17.76 0.78 0.58
N GLU A 330 -18.81 1.46 0.13
CA GLU A 330 -20.14 1.47 0.77
C GLU A 330 -21.07 0.36 0.23
N GLY A 331 -20.65 -0.35 -0.82
CA GLY A 331 -21.41 -1.42 -1.47
C GLY A 331 -21.78 -1.08 -2.91
N LEU A 332 -22.93 -1.59 -3.36
CA LEU A 332 -23.42 -1.40 -4.73
C LEU A 332 -23.96 0.01 -4.94
N GLN A 333 -23.41 0.73 -5.90
CA GLN A 333 -23.76 2.09 -6.28
C GLN A 333 -24.47 2.12 -7.63
N GLN A 334 -25.46 3.00 -7.76
CA GLN A 334 -26.20 3.23 -9.00
C GLN A 334 -26.04 4.67 -9.46
N LEU A 335 -25.72 4.86 -10.74
CA LEU A 335 -25.78 6.15 -11.42
C LEU A 335 -27.06 6.27 -12.22
N VAL A 336 -27.79 7.35 -11.98
CA VAL A 336 -29.08 7.63 -12.58
C VAL A 336 -29.12 9.07 -13.06
N TYR A 337 -29.63 9.29 -14.26
CA TYR A 337 -29.85 10.61 -14.81
C TYR A 337 -31.32 11.01 -14.67
N ILE A 338 -31.57 12.17 -14.06
CA ILE A 338 -32.91 12.74 -13.89
C ILE A 338 -33.00 14.01 -14.74
N PRO A 339 -33.81 14.04 -15.81
CA PRO A 339 -34.06 15.25 -16.59
C PRO A 339 -34.97 16.22 -15.82
N ASP A 340 -34.59 17.49 -15.77
CA ASP A 340 -35.49 18.56 -15.37
C ASP A 340 -36.37 18.98 -16.56
N GLY A 341 -37.59 19.46 -16.27
CA GLY A 341 -38.56 19.86 -17.29
C GLY A 341 -38.11 20.98 -18.24
N GLN A 342 -36.93 21.59 -18.01
CA GLN A 342 -36.31 22.63 -18.83
C GLN A 342 -35.16 22.11 -19.73
N GLY A 343 -34.85 20.80 -19.70
CA GLY A 343 -33.85 20.18 -20.58
C GLY A 343 -32.43 20.08 -19.98
N GLU A 344 -32.15 20.82 -18.91
CA GLU A 344 -31.06 20.52 -17.99
C GLU A 344 -31.43 19.31 -17.14
N GLY A 345 -30.47 18.52 -16.68
CA GLY A 345 -30.76 17.34 -15.87
C GLY A 345 -29.57 16.97 -15.01
N LYS A 346 -29.84 16.27 -13.93
CA LYS A 346 -28.86 15.95 -12.90
C LYS A 346 -28.48 14.47 -12.96
N LEU A 347 -27.18 14.20 -13.03
CA LEU A 347 -26.66 12.86 -12.75
C LEU A 347 -26.51 12.70 -11.24
N ILE A 348 -27.07 11.62 -10.69
CA ILE A 348 -27.11 11.34 -9.27
C ILE A 348 -26.47 9.98 -9.02
N LYS A 349 -25.50 9.95 -8.08
CA LYS A 349 -25.01 8.74 -7.44
C LYS A 349 -25.89 8.43 -6.23
N ARG A 350 -26.40 7.20 -6.15
CA ARG A 350 -27.15 6.72 -4.99
C ARG A 350 -26.77 5.27 -4.65
N ASN A 351 -26.86 4.93 -3.36
CA ASN A 351 -26.70 3.56 -2.90
C ASN A 351 -27.83 2.70 -3.47
N PHE A 352 -27.50 1.61 -4.15
CA PHE A 352 -28.51 0.69 -4.67
C PHE A 352 -29.17 -0.04 -3.48
N PRO A 353 -30.51 -0.05 -3.38
CA PRO A 353 -31.24 -0.54 -2.20
C PRO A 353 -31.34 -2.07 -2.17
N LEU A 354 -30.22 -2.77 -2.38
CA LEU A 354 -30.11 -4.23 -2.47
C LEU A 354 -30.82 -4.93 -1.30
N HIS A 355 -30.46 -4.52 -0.09
CA HIS A 355 -31.00 -5.06 1.15
C HIS A 355 -32.52 -4.93 1.27
N TYR A 356 -33.09 -3.80 0.85
CA TYR A 356 -34.52 -3.57 0.88
C TYR A 356 -35.26 -4.44 -0.14
N ILE A 357 -34.75 -4.51 -1.37
CA ILE A 357 -35.36 -5.31 -2.44
C ILE A 357 -35.39 -6.79 -2.04
N LEU A 358 -34.27 -7.33 -1.54
CA LEU A 358 -34.21 -8.72 -1.11
C LEU A 358 -35.16 -9.00 0.07
N SER A 359 -35.25 -8.06 1.03
CA SER A 359 -36.18 -8.18 2.17
C SER A 359 -37.64 -8.17 1.72
N TYR A 360 -38.03 -7.22 0.87
CA TYR A 360 -39.39 -7.13 0.34
C TYR A 360 -39.77 -8.34 -0.50
N ARG A 361 -38.85 -8.83 -1.34
CA ARG A 361 -39.06 -10.05 -2.13
C ARG A 361 -39.40 -11.24 -1.24
N HIS A 362 -38.66 -11.44 -0.14
CA HIS A 362 -38.97 -12.50 0.81
C HIS A 362 -40.36 -12.34 1.44
N LEU A 363 -40.75 -11.12 1.83
CA LEU A 363 -42.07 -10.86 2.40
C LEU A 363 -43.20 -11.18 1.41
N ILE A 364 -43.03 -10.80 0.14
CA ILE A 364 -44.01 -11.04 -0.93
C ILE A 364 -44.17 -12.54 -1.20
N VAL A 365 -43.06 -13.28 -1.32
CA VAL A 365 -43.09 -14.71 -1.65
C VAL A 365 -43.74 -15.56 -0.54
N HIS A 366 -43.57 -15.18 0.74
CA HIS A 366 -44.09 -15.96 1.87
C HIS A 366 -45.50 -15.56 2.33
N GLN A 367 -46.19 -14.70 1.58
CA GLN A 367 -47.48 -14.13 1.98
C GLN A 367 -48.69 -15.02 1.62
N TYR A 368 -48.77 -16.28 2.06
CA TYR A 368 -50.02 -17.07 1.97
C TYR A 368 -50.20 -18.11 3.10
N HIS A 369 -50.94 -17.72 4.16
CA HIS A 369 -52.20 -18.32 4.63
C HIS A 369 -52.53 -17.87 6.07
N LEU A 370 -53.79 -17.47 6.30
CA LEU A 370 -54.52 -17.27 7.57
C LEU A 370 -54.48 -15.88 8.26
N MET A 371 -55.61 -15.59 8.93
CA MET A 371 -56.11 -14.34 9.52
C MET A 371 -55.24 -13.69 10.64
N TYR A 372 -53.95 -13.97 10.70
CA TYR A 372 -53.05 -13.44 11.73
C TYR A 372 -51.75 -12.95 11.07
N LEU A 373 -51.32 -11.73 11.41
CA LEU A 373 -49.99 -11.22 11.03
C LEU A 373 -48.91 -12.03 11.75
N GLN A 374 -48.53 -13.17 11.16
CA GLN A 374 -47.41 -13.98 11.63
C GLN A 374 -46.18 -13.63 10.79
N PHE A 375 -45.21 -12.95 11.41
CA PHE A 375 -43.94 -12.67 10.75
C PHE A 375 -43.12 -13.95 10.62
N PHE A 376 -43.10 -14.54 9.42
CA PHE A 376 -42.25 -15.68 9.12
C PHE A 376 -40.78 -15.24 9.16
N HIS A 377 -39.96 -15.90 9.98
CA HIS A 377 -38.53 -15.63 10.05
C HIS A 377 -37.83 -16.65 9.15
N PRO A 378 -37.27 -16.26 7.99
CA PRO A 378 -36.68 -17.20 7.03
C PRO A 378 -35.37 -17.82 7.52
N CYS A 379 -34.83 -17.33 8.65
CA CYS A 379 -33.56 -17.74 9.19
C CYS A 379 -33.67 -18.88 10.18
N SER A 380 -32.81 -19.89 10.00
CA SER A 380 -32.64 -20.99 10.96
C SER A 380 -32.15 -20.51 12.33
N PHE A 381 -31.56 -19.31 12.40
CA PHE A 381 -31.12 -18.63 13.62
C PHE A 381 -31.84 -17.29 13.82
N SER A 382 -31.93 -16.87 15.08
CA SER A 382 -32.61 -15.63 15.52
C SER A 382 -31.65 -14.52 15.92
N VAL A 383 -30.40 -14.85 16.27
CA VAL A 383 -29.34 -13.90 16.59
C VAL A 383 -28.01 -14.48 16.12
N MET A 384 -27.20 -13.67 15.43
CA MET A 384 -25.80 -13.93 15.13
C MET A 384 -24.95 -12.80 15.73
N ARG A 385 -23.91 -13.16 16.48
CA ARG A 385 -22.92 -12.21 17.03
C ARG A 385 -21.52 -12.75 16.86
N LEU A 386 -20.58 -11.85 16.63
CA LEU A 386 -19.16 -12.14 16.68
C LEU A 386 -18.66 -11.77 18.08
N GLU A 387 -17.94 -12.68 18.70
CA GLU A 387 -17.37 -12.56 20.04
C GLU A 387 -15.87 -12.89 20.00
N ASP A 388 -15.14 -12.52 21.05
CA ASP A 388 -13.70 -12.80 21.21
C ASP A 388 -12.83 -12.35 20.02
N LEU A 389 -13.21 -11.27 19.33
CA LEU A 389 -12.38 -10.73 18.25
C LEU A 389 -11.10 -10.11 18.82
N PRO A 390 -9.94 -10.34 18.19
CA PRO A 390 -8.71 -9.68 18.59
C PRO A 390 -8.75 -8.19 18.23
N ALA A 391 -7.84 -7.42 18.82
CA ALA A 391 -7.64 -6.02 18.45
C ALA A 391 -7.42 -5.90 16.92
N PRO A 392 -8.24 -5.12 16.20
CA PRO A 392 -8.26 -5.12 14.74
C PRO A 392 -6.91 -4.70 14.15
N GLN A 393 -6.24 -3.72 14.76
CA GLN A 393 -4.96 -3.18 14.30
C GLN A 393 -3.87 -4.23 14.11
N ARG A 394 -3.87 -5.28 14.95
CA ARG A 394 -2.91 -6.38 14.87
C ARG A 394 -2.96 -7.11 13.53
N PHE A 395 -4.13 -7.20 12.91
CA PHE A 395 -4.38 -7.99 11.71
C PHE A 395 -4.75 -7.14 10.50
N THR A 396 -5.45 -6.02 10.65
CA THR A 396 -5.79 -5.11 9.53
C THR A 396 -4.60 -4.27 9.09
N ARG A 397 -3.65 -4.06 10.01
CA ARG A 397 -2.44 -3.24 9.82
C ARG A 397 -2.75 -1.78 9.44
N MET A 398 -3.94 -1.30 9.79
CA MET A 398 -4.35 0.09 9.57
C MET A 398 -3.91 0.96 10.75
N GLU A 399 -3.21 2.04 10.45
CA GLU A 399 -2.83 3.04 11.45
C GLU A 399 -3.98 4.04 11.65
N HIS A 400 -4.25 4.36 12.91
CA HIS A 400 -5.32 5.29 13.28
C HIS A 400 -4.70 6.50 13.98
N TYR A 401 -5.07 7.68 13.51
CA TYR A 401 -4.66 8.95 14.09
C TYR A 401 -5.90 9.67 14.60
N SER A 402 -5.80 10.26 15.79
CA SER A 402 -6.77 11.19 16.33
C SER A 402 -6.23 12.59 16.24
N THR A 403 -7.10 13.55 15.93
CA THR A 403 -6.80 14.97 15.95
C THR A 403 -8.08 15.74 16.20
N GLU A 404 -8.01 16.75 17.07
CA GLU A 404 -9.10 17.71 17.22
C GLU A 404 -8.95 18.82 16.16
N PRO A 405 -10.06 19.38 15.64
CA PRO A 405 -9.98 20.57 14.80
C PRO A 405 -9.46 21.77 15.62
N PRO A 406 -8.81 22.76 14.99
CA PRO A 406 -8.37 23.97 15.67
C PRO A 406 -9.53 24.73 16.30
N ASP A 407 -9.36 25.19 17.54
CA ASP A 407 -10.34 26.06 18.19
C ASP A 407 -10.33 27.44 17.53
N VAL A 408 -11.52 27.96 17.26
CA VAL A 408 -11.69 29.28 16.64
C VAL A 408 -11.93 30.32 17.73
N MET A 409 -11.10 31.36 17.76
CA MET A 409 -11.18 32.45 18.75
C MET A 409 -12.13 33.58 18.32
N ASP A 410 -12.75 33.45 17.14
CA ASP A 410 -13.81 34.35 16.66
C ASP A 410 -15.04 34.24 17.57
N LYS A 411 -15.68 35.38 17.86
CA LYS A 411 -16.89 35.45 18.71
C LYS A 411 -18.05 34.62 18.18
N THR A 412 -18.07 34.34 16.88
CA THR A 412 -19.10 33.53 16.23
C THR A 412 -18.94 32.03 16.48
N GLY A 413 -17.73 31.57 16.84
CA GLY A 413 -17.41 30.16 17.04
C GLY A 413 -17.40 29.32 15.74
N PHE A 414 -17.55 29.94 14.58
CA PHE A 414 -17.56 29.24 13.29
C PHE A 414 -16.22 29.31 12.59
N HIS A 415 -15.85 28.21 11.92
CA HIS A 415 -14.67 28.17 11.07
C HIS A 415 -14.79 29.13 9.88
N ASN A 416 -13.77 29.98 9.71
CA ASN A 416 -13.58 30.82 8.53
C ASN A 416 -12.56 30.17 7.56
N ASN A 417 -12.40 30.75 6.36
CA ASN A 417 -11.48 30.22 5.34
C ASN A 417 -10.04 30.06 5.85
N VAL A 418 -9.58 30.93 6.75
CA VAL A 418 -8.23 30.86 7.33
C VAL A 418 -8.11 29.65 8.26
N SER A 419 -9.08 29.45 9.15
CA SER A 419 -9.10 28.30 10.07
C SER A 419 -9.21 26.95 9.34
N LEU A 420 -9.97 26.89 8.24
CA LEU A 420 -10.07 25.71 7.40
C LEU A 420 -8.75 25.42 6.67
N ALA A 421 -8.08 26.46 6.15
CA ALA A 421 -6.76 26.32 5.53
C ALA A 421 -5.71 25.85 6.54
N VAL A 422 -5.76 26.33 7.78
CA VAL A 422 -4.88 25.85 8.87
C VAL A 422 -5.15 24.37 9.16
N TYR A 423 -6.41 23.96 9.28
CA TYR A 423 -6.76 22.55 9.49
C TYR A 423 -6.26 21.65 8.35
N GLN A 424 -6.48 22.05 7.09
CA GLN A 424 -5.96 21.33 5.93
C GLN A 424 -4.42 21.22 5.96
N GLY A 425 -3.73 22.31 6.30
CA GLY A 425 -2.28 22.31 6.46
C GLY A 425 -1.79 21.39 7.58
N LEU A 426 -2.52 21.29 8.69
CA LEU A 426 -2.19 20.40 9.80
C LEU A 426 -2.39 18.92 9.43
N ILE A 427 -3.46 18.58 8.72
CA ILE A 427 -3.65 17.23 8.19
C ILE A 427 -2.56 16.87 7.18
N PHE A 428 -2.21 17.78 6.29
CA PHE A 428 -1.09 17.58 5.36
C PHE A 428 0.24 17.37 6.11
N GLN A 429 0.51 18.17 7.15
CA GLN A 429 1.70 18.02 7.98
C GLN A 429 1.74 16.67 8.70
N LEU A 430 0.59 16.17 9.20
CA LEU A 430 0.49 14.85 9.81
C LEU A 430 0.85 13.74 8.82
N LEU A 431 0.29 13.80 7.60
CA LEU A 431 0.60 12.84 6.52
C LEU A 431 2.07 12.92 6.12
N TRP A 432 2.65 14.12 6.08
CA TRP A 432 4.06 14.33 5.81
C TRP A 432 4.96 13.75 6.90
N LEU A 433 4.63 13.97 8.18
CA LEU A 433 5.34 13.38 9.32
C LEU A 433 5.29 11.86 9.29
N HIS A 434 4.15 11.28 8.90
CA HIS A 434 4.02 9.83 8.72
C HIS A 434 4.93 9.33 7.58
N ALA A 435 4.92 10.00 6.42
CA ALA A 435 5.74 9.61 5.27
C ALA A 435 7.26 9.72 5.54
N ASP A 436 7.69 10.73 6.30
CA ASP A 436 9.10 10.95 6.66
C ASP A 436 9.58 10.03 7.80
N TYR A 437 8.70 9.26 8.44
CA TYR A 437 9.03 8.46 9.64
C TYR A 437 9.80 7.16 9.34
N SER A 438 10.71 7.17 8.37
CA SER A 438 11.62 6.04 8.11
C SER A 438 12.98 6.34 8.75
N ARG A 439 13.21 5.83 9.96
CA ARG A 439 14.48 5.99 10.69
C ARG A 439 15.10 4.65 11.04
N PRO A 440 16.43 4.50 10.92
CA PRO A 440 17.07 3.23 11.22
C PRO A 440 17.22 2.94 12.72
N TYR A 441 17.12 3.99 13.55
CA TYR A 441 17.29 3.90 15.00
C TYR A 441 15.93 3.70 15.71
N ALA A 442 15.98 2.97 16.82
CA ALA A 442 14.80 2.73 17.64
C ALA A 442 14.41 3.99 18.43
N ASP A 443 13.20 4.51 18.17
CA ASP A 443 12.63 5.58 18.99
C ASP A 443 11.89 5.02 20.22
N PRO A 444 11.92 5.70 21.38
CA PRO A 444 11.20 5.24 22.59
C PRO A 444 9.68 5.25 22.42
N VAL A 445 9.17 6.14 21.56
CA VAL A 445 7.75 6.31 21.24
C VAL A 445 7.60 6.18 19.74
N HIS A 446 6.83 5.20 19.27
CA HIS A 446 6.67 4.87 17.85
C HIS A 446 5.60 5.74 17.17
N ASP A 447 5.56 7.03 17.53
CA ASP A 447 4.56 7.99 17.05
C ASP A 447 5.26 9.09 16.24
N PRO A 448 4.96 9.24 14.94
CA PRO A 448 5.54 10.29 14.10
C PRO A 448 5.24 11.71 14.59
N THR A 449 4.15 11.91 15.33
CA THR A 449 3.78 13.20 15.91
C THR A 449 4.58 13.55 17.16
N TRP A 450 5.14 12.54 17.87
CA TRP A 450 5.80 12.76 19.15
C TRP A 450 6.96 13.75 19.07
N ARG A 451 7.81 13.65 18.03
CA ARG A 451 8.94 14.58 17.85
C ARG A 451 8.46 16.01 17.57
N TRP A 452 7.34 16.15 16.85
CA TRP A 452 6.78 17.45 16.46
C TRP A 452 6.35 18.26 17.70
N TRP A 453 5.66 17.64 18.65
CA TRP A 453 5.26 18.34 19.87
C TRP A 453 6.28 18.26 21.01
N LYS A 454 7.13 17.22 21.12
CA LYS A 454 8.14 17.13 22.19
C LYS A 454 9.01 18.37 22.29
N ASN A 455 9.53 18.84 21.16
CA ASN A 455 10.41 20.01 21.12
C ASN A 455 9.65 21.33 21.34
N ARG A 456 8.32 21.31 21.23
CA ARG A 456 7.44 22.48 21.38
C ARG A 456 6.64 22.48 22.67
N LYS A 457 6.65 21.40 23.44
CA LYS A 457 5.87 21.22 24.68
C LYS A 457 6.14 22.34 25.69
N GLN A 458 7.38 22.82 25.74
CA GLN A 458 7.77 23.94 26.61
C GLN A 458 7.04 25.25 26.31
N TYR A 459 6.52 25.42 25.09
CA TYR A 459 5.77 26.61 24.66
C TYR A 459 4.26 26.39 24.63
N ALA A 460 3.76 25.20 24.97
CA ALA A 460 2.33 24.89 24.87
C ALA A 460 1.48 25.81 25.77
N GLU A 461 1.91 26.03 27.01
CA GLU A 461 1.25 26.93 27.96
C GLU A 461 1.26 28.39 27.47
N TYR A 462 2.37 28.82 26.86
CA TYR A 462 2.48 30.16 26.28
C TYR A 462 1.47 30.35 25.14
N PHE A 463 1.38 29.41 24.20
CA PHE A 463 0.42 29.50 23.09
C PHE A 463 -1.03 29.42 23.56
N PHE A 464 -1.33 28.61 24.59
CA PHE A 464 -2.64 28.58 25.23
C PHE A 464 -2.99 29.92 25.87
N TYR A 465 -2.06 30.54 26.59
CA TYR A 465 -2.24 31.87 27.19
C TYR A 465 -2.48 32.96 26.13
N VAL A 466 -1.71 32.96 25.04
CA VAL A 466 -1.88 33.95 23.95
C VAL A 466 -3.24 33.76 23.27
N ALA A 467 -3.65 32.52 23.03
CA ALA A 467 -4.95 32.20 22.48
C ALA A 467 -6.09 32.63 23.40
N SER A 468 -6.05 32.29 24.70
CA SER A 468 -7.11 32.62 25.64
C SER A 468 -7.34 34.13 25.81
N ASN A 469 -6.33 34.96 25.54
CA ASN A 469 -6.44 36.41 25.49
C ASN A 469 -6.89 36.97 24.12
N GLY A 470 -7.25 36.10 23.17
CA GLY A 470 -7.70 36.48 21.82
C GLY A 470 -6.62 37.03 20.92
N ASN A 471 -5.34 36.82 21.25
CA ASN A 471 -4.20 37.46 20.58
C ASN A 471 -3.38 36.46 19.73
N SER A 472 -3.98 35.32 19.34
CA SER A 472 -3.29 34.34 18.50
C SER A 472 -3.15 34.84 17.06
N SER A 473 -1.97 34.64 16.48
CA SER A 473 -1.71 34.95 15.07
C SER A 473 -2.58 34.07 14.18
N GLY A 474 -3.65 34.63 13.61
CA GLY A 474 -4.61 33.91 12.75
C GLY A 474 -5.94 33.55 13.42
N GLY A 475 -6.17 33.93 14.68
CA GLY A 475 -7.47 33.76 15.35
C GLY A 475 -7.86 32.30 15.64
N VAL A 476 -6.88 31.40 15.65
CA VAL A 476 -7.06 29.97 15.94
C VAL A 476 -6.10 29.50 17.03
N TYR A 477 -6.47 28.43 17.71
CA TYR A 477 -5.63 27.70 18.66
C TYR A 477 -5.59 26.23 18.29
N VAL A 478 -4.40 25.62 18.40
CA VAL A 478 -4.20 24.21 18.06
C VAL A 478 -3.76 23.48 19.31
N ASN A 479 -4.62 22.57 19.78
CA ASN A 479 -4.27 21.65 20.85
C ASN A 479 -3.32 20.57 20.32
N MET A 480 -2.01 20.77 20.49
CA MET A 480 -0.99 19.82 20.00
C MET A 480 -1.07 18.45 20.66
N GLU A 481 -1.60 18.35 21.88
CA GLU A 481 -1.75 17.07 22.59
C GLU A 481 -2.89 16.20 22.03
N SER A 482 -3.80 16.78 21.25
CA SER A 482 -4.87 16.03 20.59
C SER A 482 -4.38 15.19 19.39
N TYR A 483 -3.19 15.51 18.86
CA TYR A 483 -2.56 14.82 17.74
C TYR A 483 -1.83 13.58 18.27
N VAL A 484 -2.52 12.45 18.27
CA VAL A 484 -1.99 11.20 18.79
C VAL A 484 -2.27 10.04 17.86
N LYS A 485 -1.34 9.10 17.81
CA LYS A 485 -1.57 7.80 17.20
C LYS A 485 -2.29 6.88 18.19
N ILE A 486 -3.36 6.23 17.73
CA ILE A 486 -4.15 5.27 18.52
C ILE A 486 -3.56 3.87 18.30
N TYR A 487 -3.28 3.14 19.38
CA TYR A 487 -2.68 1.80 19.34
C TYR A 487 -3.59 0.69 19.90
N ASP A 488 -4.64 1.06 20.64
CA ASP A 488 -5.50 0.18 21.42
C ASP A 488 -6.96 0.25 20.97
N LEU A 489 -7.19 0.18 19.65
CA LEU A 489 -8.53 0.20 19.10
C LEU A 489 -9.34 -1.03 19.55
N GLN A 490 -10.54 -0.81 20.09
CA GLN A 490 -11.45 -1.88 20.45
C GLN A 490 -12.16 -2.46 19.21
N PRO A 491 -12.40 -3.79 19.16
CA PRO A 491 -13.11 -4.41 18.04
C PRO A 491 -14.58 -3.98 18.04
N ASN A 492 -15.11 -3.64 16.87
CA ASN A 492 -16.52 -3.22 16.72
C ASN A 492 -17.48 -4.41 16.46
N ASN A 493 -17.20 -5.58 17.03
CA ASN A 493 -17.97 -6.82 16.81
C ASN A 493 -18.24 -7.16 15.33
N GLN A 494 -17.34 -6.76 14.44
CA GLN A 494 -17.38 -6.99 13.00
C GLN A 494 -16.07 -7.62 12.55
N LEU A 495 -16.13 -8.51 11.56
CA LEU A 495 -14.93 -9.04 10.94
C LEU A 495 -14.18 -7.92 10.21
N PRO A 496 -12.84 -7.93 10.25
CA PRO A 496 -12.04 -6.95 9.53
C PRO A 496 -12.19 -7.11 8.02
N SER A 497 -11.99 -6.02 7.28
CA SER A 497 -12.01 -6.01 5.80
C SER A 497 -10.84 -6.75 5.16
N LYS A 498 -9.74 -6.95 5.90
CA LYS A 498 -8.54 -7.68 5.48
C LYS A 498 -7.76 -8.18 6.69
N ILE A 499 -7.07 -9.30 6.54
CA ILE A 499 -6.23 -9.92 7.57
C ILE A 499 -4.83 -10.13 6.99
N TYR A 500 -3.79 -9.70 7.69
CA TYR A 500 -2.40 -10.04 7.38
C TYR A 500 -1.89 -11.09 8.38
N LEU A 501 -1.35 -12.19 7.85
CA LEU A 501 -0.76 -13.28 8.63
C LEU A 501 0.73 -13.44 8.31
N ASP A 502 1.56 -13.21 9.31
CA ASP A 502 2.95 -13.67 9.31
C ASP A 502 3.02 -15.16 9.70
N LYS A 503 4.19 -15.75 9.59
CA LYS A 503 4.47 -17.13 9.97
C LYS A 503 4.07 -17.39 11.42
N ASN A 504 3.35 -18.48 11.66
CA ASN A 504 2.81 -18.90 12.96
C ASN A 504 1.78 -17.95 13.60
N ASN A 505 1.39 -16.84 12.96
CA ASN A 505 0.28 -16.04 13.45
C ASN A 505 -1.04 -16.80 13.27
N VAL A 506 -1.90 -16.70 14.27
CA VAL A 506 -3.25 -17.27 14.26
C VAL A 506 -4.24 -16.16 14.50
N TYR A 507 -5.24 -16.06 13.64
CA TYR A 507 -6.41 -15.22 13.82
C TYR A 507 -7.55 -16.08 14.34
N SER A 508 -8.08 -15.77 15.52
CA SER A 508 -9.15 -16.54 16.16
C SER A 508 -10.30 -15.64 16.59
N PHE A 509 -11.53 -16.09 16.40
CA PHE A 509 -12.75 -15.40 16.84
C PHE A 509 -13.87 -16.41 17.07
N SER A 510 -14.91 -15.99 17.78
CA SER A 510 -16.08 -16.80 18.10
C SER A 510 -17.33 -16.29 17.38
N VAL A 511 -18.19 -17.20 16.90
CA VAL A 511 -19.50 -16.89 16.31
C VAL A 511 -20.59 -17.49 17.20
N PHE A 512 -21.36 -16.61 17.83
CA PHE A 512 -22.50 -17.00 18.65
C PHE A 512 -23.79 -17.00 17.81
N LEU A 513 -24.47 -18.14 17.76
CA LEU A 513 -25.74 -18.33 17.06
C LEU A 513 -26.82 -18.79 18.05
N SER A 514 -27.95 -18.08 18.11
CA SER A 514 -29.09 -18.46 18.95
C SER A 514 -30.31 -18.80 18.11
N VAL A 515 -31.01 -19.87 18.48
CA VAL A 515 -32.16 -20.40 17.76
C VAL A 515 -33.44 -20.16 18.56
N ARG A 516 -34.55 -19.82 17.89
CA ARG A 516 -35.87 -19.76 18.56
C ARG A 516 -36.38 -21.15 18.87
N SER A 517 -37.08 -21.29 19.99
CA SER A 517 -37.51 -22.51 20.68
C SER A 517 -38.23 -23.60 19.86
N ALA A 518 -38.56 -23.38 18.58
CA ALA A 518 -39.18 -24.35 17.69
C ALA A 518 -38.19 -25.12 16.79
N ASN A 519 -36.96 -24.64 16.60
CA ASN A 519 -35.99 -25.24 15.68
C ASN A 519 -34.91 -26.03 16.44
N SER A 520 -34.55 -27.22 15.95
CA SER A 520 -33.40 -27.97 16.51
C SER A 520 -32.09 -27.22 16.26
N LEU A 521 -31.19 -27.23 17.25
CA LEU A 521 -29.83 -26.73 17.12
C LEU A 521 -29.05 -27.46 16.02
N ASP A 522 -29.47 -28.67 15.63
CA ASP A 522 -28.84 -29.45 14.58
C ASP A 522 -29.03 -28.89 13.16
N PHE A 523 -29.95 -27.93 12.96
CA PHE A 523 -30.14 -27.29 11.67
C PHE A 523 -29.24 -26.06 11.45
N VAL A 524 -28.51 -25.63 12.47
CA VAL A 524 -27.58 -24.51 12.38
C VAL A 524 -26.15 -25.03 12.23
N TRP A 525 -25.53 -24.67 11.11
CA TRP A 525 -24.16 -25.02 10.78
C TRP A 525 -23.40 -23.79 10.29
N LEU A 526 -22.19 -23.61 10.80
CA LEU A 526 -21.18 -22.73 10.22
C LEU A 526 -20.25 -23.59 9.36
N THR A 527 -19.81 -23.09 8.20
CA THR A 527 -18.96 -23.84 7.28
C THR A 527 -17.94 -22.91 6.69
N VAL A 528 -16.65 -23.05 7.01
CA VAL A 528 -15.58 -22.20 6.45
C VAL A 528 -15.07 -22.81 5.14
N VAL A 529 -15.07 -22.03 4.06
CA VAL A 529 -14.50 -22.36 2.74
C VAL A 529 -13.21 -21.56 2.55
N LEU A 530 -12.18 -22.21 2.03
CA LEU A 530 -10.87 -21.63 1.79
C LEU A 530 -10.61 -21.63 0.29
N ALA A 531 -10.24 -20.48 -0.28
CA ALA A 531 -9.90 -20.40 -1.70
C ALA A 531 -8.63 -21.20 -2.01
N HIS A 532 -7.60 -21.10 -1.15
CA HIS A 532 -6.36 -21.85 -1.30
C HIS A 532 -6.04 -22.68 -0.05
N PRO A 533 -6.61 -23.89 0.09
CA PRO A 533 -6.38 -24.76 1.24
C PRO A 533 -4.94 -25.27 1.38
N LYS A 534 -4.09 -25.06 0.34
CA LYS A 534 -2.66 -25.37 0.39
C LYS A 534 -1.85 -24.39 1.24
N PHE A 535 -2.33 -23.14 1.40
CA PHE A 535 -1.57 -22.06 2.05
C PHE A 535 -2.18 -21.64 3.39
N VAL A 536 -3.50 -21.71 3.52
CA VAL A 536 -4.23 -21.40 4.77
C VAL A 536 -4.94 -22.65 5.27
N VAL A 537 -4.94 -22.82 6.59
CA VAL A 537 -5.77 -23.82 7.27
C VAL A 537 -6.65 -23.10 8.29
N SER A 538 -7.94 -23.45 8.30
CA SER A 538 -8.89 -23.00 9.30
C SER A 538 -9.41 -24.20 10.09
N HIS A 539 -9.45 -24.06 11.41
CA HIS A 539 -10.07 -25.01 12.32
C HIS A 539 -11.37 -24.42 12.84
N LEU A 540 -12.41 -25.25 12.88
CA LEU A 540 -13.74 -24.89 13.35
C LEU A 540 -14.14 -25.82 14.48
N HIS A 541 -14.40 -25.27 15.66
CA HIS A 541 -14.87 -26.02 16.83
C HIS A 541 -16.28 -25.57 17.22
N ARG A 542 -17.19 -26.53 17.38
CA ARG A 542 -18.59 -26.29 17.74
C ARG A 542 -18.81 -26.60 19.21
N HIS A 543 -19.36 -25.64 19.95
CA HIS A 543 -19.72 -25.77 21.36
C HIS A 543 -21.23 -25.57 21.56
N TYR A 544 -21.89 -26.53 22.20
CA TYR A 544 -23.32 -26.47 22.48
C TYR A 544 -23.58 -25.76 23.82
N LEU A 545 -24.40 -24.72 23.80
CA LEU A 545 -24.85 -23.99 24.98
C LEU A 545 -26.33 -24.31 25.21
N ILE A 546 -26.58 -25.55 25.64
CA ILE A 546 -27.92 -26.15 25.73
C ILE A 546 -28.87 -25.31 26.60
N GLY A 547 -28.39 -24.78 27.73
CA GLY A 547 -29.20 -23.94 28.64
C GLY A 547 -29.64 -22.59 28.06
N ARG A 548 -29.11 -22.18 26.89
CA ARG A 548 -29.45 -20.91 26.21
C ARG A 548 -30.06 -21.11 24.82
N GLY A 549 -30.28 -22.36 24.37
CA GLY A 549 -30.75 -22.64 23.02
C GLY A 549 -29.82 -22.05 21.95
N SER A 550 -28.50 -22.14 22.18
CA SER A 550 -27.49 -21.50 21.32
C SER A 550 -26.28 -22.39 21.06
N VAL A 551 -25.53 -22.06 20.00
CA VAL A 551 -24.28 -22.71 19.61
C VAL A 551 -23.21 -21.63 19.48
N LEU A 552 -22.03 -21.90 20.02
CA LEU A 552 -20.84 -21.08 19.85
C LEU A 552 -19.86 -21.81 18.94
N TYR A 553 -19.41 -21.15 17.88
CA TYR A 553 -18.39 -21.67 16.96
C TYR A 553 -17.09 -20.90 17.15
N THR A 554 -16.03 -21.60 17.53
CA THR A 554 -14.69 -21.01 17.58
C THR A 554 -13.98 -21.27 16.26
N VAL A 555 -13.60 -20.20 15.57
CA VAL A 555 -12.89 -20.24 14.29
C VAL A 555 -11.45 -19.81 14.53
N SER A 556 -10.48 -20.60 14.06
CA SER A 556 -9.06 -20.23 14.10
C SER A 556 -8.39 -20.47 12.77
N THR A 557 -7.83 -19.41 12.18
CA THR A 557 -7.19 -19.42 10.87
C THR A 557 -5.69 -19.20 11.01
N ARG A 558 -4.89 -20.03 10.34
CA ARG A 558 -3.41 -19.97 10.36
C ARG A 558 -2.81 -20.16 8.97
N ALA A 559 -1.67 -19.51 8.73
CA ALA A 559 -0.86 -19.75 7.54
C ALA A 559 0.00 -21.02 7.70
N VAL A 560 0.11 -21.81 6.63
CA VAL A 560 0.92 -23.05 6.57
C VAL A 560 2.09 -22.89 5.58
N SER A 561 1.88 -22.12 4.50
CA SER A 561 2.89 -21.87 3.47
C SER A 561 2.73 -20.48 2.87
N MET A 562 3.81 -19.91 2.32
CA MET A 562 3.87 -18.54 1.82
C MET A 562 3.27 -18.43 0.41
N TYR A 563 2.25 -17.58 0.25
CA TYR A 563 1.65 -17.21 -1.03
C TYR A 563 0.91 -15.87 -0.91
N PHE A 564 0.87 -15.06 -1.97
CA PHE A 564 0.55 -13.64 -1.86
C PHE A 564 -0.92 -13.26 -1.77
N LEU A 565 -1.86 -14.16 -2.03
CA LEU A 565 -3.30 -13.89 -1.88
C LEU A 565 -4.01 -15.17 -1.43
N THR A 566 -4.87 -15.07 -0.42
CA THR A 566 -5.85 -16.11 -0.11
C THR A 566 -7.12 -15.46 0.43
N SER A 567 -8.31 -15.93 0.10
CA SER A 567 -9.53 -15.55 0.84
C SER A 567 -10.13 -16.71 1.60
N CYS A 568 -10.80 -16.36 2.70
CA CYS A 568 -11.67 -17.26 3.45
C CYS A 568 -13.11 -16.76 3.31
N LEU A 569 -14.07 -17.68 3.13
CA LEU A 569 -15.49 -17.37 3.31
C LEU A 569 -16.32 -18.56 3.76
N SER A 570 -17.25 -18.33 4.68
CA SER A 570 -18.16 -19.35 5.17
C SER A 570 -19.54 -19.35 4.49
N ARG A 571 -20.06 -20.50 4.02
CA ARG A 571 -21.38 -20.60 3.33
C ARG A 571 -22.34 -21.59 3.99
N LYS A 572 -23.54 -21.13 4.39
CA LYS A 572 -24.89 -21.58 3.94
C LYS A 572 -26.00 -20.66 4.51
N TRP A 573 -26.90 -20.24 3.62
CA TRP A 573 -28.07 -19.34 3.82
C TRP A 573 -27.74 -17.89 4.20
N VAL A 574 -27.76 -17.02 3.20
CA VAL A 574 -27.92 -15.58 3.39
C VAL A 574 -29.22 -15.33 4.12
N CYS A 575 -29.14 -14.64 5.24
CA CYS A 575 -30.18 -14.52 6.22
C CYS A 575 -30.49 -13.04 6.47
N LEU A 576 -31.66 -12.60 6.00
CA LEU A 576 -32.08 -11.20 6.08
C LEU A 576 -32.82 -10.95 7.41
N PHE A 577 -32.26 -10.07 8.24
CA PHE A 577 -32.95 -9.53 9.41
C PHE A 577 -33.62 -8.22 9.07
N LEU A 578 -34.93 -8.12 9.34
CA LEU A 578 -35.68 -6.87 9.22
C LEU A 578 -35.27 -5.88 10.33
N ALA A 579 -34.39 -4.95 9.99
CA ALA A 579 -34.07 -3.74 10.75
C ALA A 579 -34.33 -2.49 9.86
N PRO A 580 -34.33 -1.25 10.39
CA PRO A 580 -34.61 -0.03 9.63
C PRO A 580 -33.70 0.17 8.40
N SER A 581 -32.51 -0.41 8.43
CA SER A 581 -31.66 -0.76 7.27
C SER A 581 -31.29 -2.23 7.46
N PRO A 582 -31.82 -3.19 6.68
CA PRO A 582 -31.64 -4.62 6.99
C PRO A 582 -30.27 -5.11 6.49
N PRO A 583 -29.24 -5.32 7.35
CA PRO A 583 -27.99 -5.90 6.88
C PRO A 583 -28.23 -7.34 6.40
N LEU A 584 -27.60 -7.71 5.28
CA LEU A 584 -27.45 -9.11 4.91
C LEU A 584 -26.56 -9.78 5.97
N GLN A 585 -27.08 -10.74 6.72
CA GLN A 585 -26.31 -11.52 7.70
C GLN A 585 -26.19 -12.98 7.25
N GLY A 586 -25.25 -13.73 7.81
CA GLY A 586 -25.08 -15.17 7.50
C GLY A 586 -24.02 -15.52 6.45
N TYR A 587 -23.34 -14.52 5.86
CA TYR A 587 -22.10 -14.72 5.09
C TYR A 587 -21.11 -13.58 5.36
N ALA A 588 -19.81 -13.84 5.20
CA ALA A 588 -18.77 -12.82 5.32
C ALA A 588 -17.48 -13.25 4.61
N MET A 589 -17.03 -12.47 3.61
CA MET A 589 -15.73 -12.68 2.94
C MET A 589 -14.67 -11.90 3.65
N VAL A 590 -13.54 -12.55 3.96
CA VAL A 590 -12.37 -11.82 4.45
C VAL A 590 -11.13 -12.25 3.65
N PRO A 591 -10.48 -11.33 2.92
CA PRO A 591 -9.20 -11.59 2.30
C PRO A 591 -8.11 -11.72 3.38
N VAL A 592 -7.30 -12.75 3.24
CA VAL A 592 -6.17 -13.13 4.10
C VAL A 592 -4.89 -13.05 3.29
N PHE A 593 -4.06 -12.06 3.60
CA PHE A 593 -2.76 -11.85 3.00
C PHE A 593 -1.71 -12.57 3.86
N ILE A 594 -0.96 -13.49 3.25
CA ILE A 594 0.13 -14.21 3.92
C ILE A 594 1.45 -13.59 3.48
N GLY A 595 2.31 -13.29 4.44
CA GLY A 595 3.63 -12.73 4.17
C GLY A 595 4.05 -11.75 5.24
N CYS A 596 4.88 -10.79 4.87
CA CYS A 596 5.31 -9.76 5.80
C CYS A 596 4.18 -8.73 6.04
N PRO A 597 3.66 -8.60 7.28
CA PRO A 597 2.62 -7.61 7.56
C PRO A 597 3.19 -6.19 7.48
N PRO A 598 2.50 -5.25 6.83
CA PRO A 598 2.98 -3.87 6.69
C PRO A 598 3.11 -3.18 8.06
N GLY A 599 4.04 -2.23 8.15
CA GLY A 599 4.28 -1.42 9.35
C GLY A 599 5.16 -2.07 10.42
N LYS A 600 5.67 -3.29 10.21
CA LYS A 600 6.77 -3.83 11.02
C LYS A 600 8.10 -3.45 10.40
N ARG A 601 9.05 -3.04 11.24
CA ARG A 601 10.41 -2.70 10.80
C ARG A 601 11.45 -3.19 11.79
N LEU A 602 12.65 -3.44 11.28
CA LEU A 602 13.83 -3.65 12.10
C LEU A 602 14.40 -2.28 12.50
N ALA A 603 14.84 -2.15 13.75
CA ALA A 603 15.43 -0.94 14.28
C ALA A 603 16.65 -1.27 15.14
N PHE A 604 17.69 -0.44 15.08
CA PHE A 604 18.87 -0.59 15.94
C PHE A 604 18.59 -0.06 17.35
N ASP A 605 18.75 -0.93 18.37
CA ASP A 605 18.54 -0.58 19.77
C ASP A 605 19.81 0.04 20.36
N ILE A 606 19.96 1.35 20.18
CA ILE A 606 21.09 2.11 20.70
C ILE A 606 21.19 1.95 22.23
N THR A 607 20.08 2.13 22.94
CA THR A 607 20.08 2.21 24.42
C THR A 607 20.54 0.89 25.05
N ARG A 608 19.99 -0.24 24.58
CA ARG A 608 20.38 -1.57 25.07
C ARG A 608 21.80 -1.93 24.65
N THR A 609 22.17 -1.63 23.42
CA THR A 609 23.52 -1.87 22.90
C THR A 609 24.56 -1.13 23.72
N LEU A 610 24.36 0.16 23.99
CA LEU A 610 25.25 0.95 24.82
C LEU A 610 25.34 0.39 26.24
N LYS A 611 24.20 0.18 26.91
CA LYS A 611 24.17 -0.31 28.29
C LYS A 611 24.85 -1.67 28.43
N HIS A 612 24.64 -2.59 27.49
CA HIS A 612 25.27 -3.90 27.50
C HIS A 612 26.79 -3.80 27.22
N THR A 613 27.17 -3.02 26.22
CA THR A 613 28.57 -2.81 25.82
C THR A 613 29.40 -2.17 26.94
N THR A 614 28.88 -1.13 27.59
CA THR A 614 29.51 -0.48 28.76
C THR A 614 29.70 -1.48 29.91
N LYS A 615 28.69 -2.32 30.18
CA LYS A 615 28.75 -3.34 31.24
C LYS A 615 29.79 -4.43 30.95
N GLN A 616 29.84 -4.94 29.72
CA GLN A 616 30.76 -6.03 29.35
C GLN A 616 32.21 -5.56 29.24
N ASN A 617 32.46 -4.38 28.63
CA ASN A 617 33.81 -3.84 28.47
C ASN A 617 34.35 -3.16 29.75
N LYS A 618 33.51 -2.97 30.79
CA LYS A 618 33.85 -2.30 32.06
C LYS A 618 34.48 -0.90 31.86
N ARG A 619 34.02 -0.17 30.83
CA ARG A 619 34.44 1.20 30.50
C ARG A 619 33.23 2.12 30.46
N TYR A 620 33.40 3.36 30.93
CA TYR A 620 32.39 4.40 30.80
C TYR A 620 32.26 4.84 29.34
N PHE A 621 31.06 5.22 28.94
CA PHE A 621 30.79 5.77 27.62
C PHE A 621 31.37 7.19 27.54
N ASP A 622 32.36 7.39 26.67
CA ASP A 622 33.12 8.64 26.54
C ASP A 622 33.18 9.08 25.07
N CYS A 623 32.07 9.62 24.56
CA CYS A 623 32.02 10.19 23.22
C CYS A 623 32.24 11.70 23.29
N ILE A 624 33.26 12.19 22.56
CA ILE A 624 33.68 13.60 22.56
C ILE A 624 32.56 14.51 22.02
N HIS A 625 31.91 14.10 20.92
CA HIS A 625 30.78 14.79 20.32
C HIS A 625 29.51 13.95 20.48
N LYS A 626 28.75 14.24 21.52
CA LYS A 626 27.52 13.51 21.80
C LYS A 626 26.41 13.92 20.84
N ASN A 627 26.12 13.07 19.86
CA ASN A 627 24.88 13.13 19.09
C ASN A 627 23.85 12.18 19.74
N PRO A 628 22.68 12.67 20.22
CA PRO A 628 21.67 11.81 20.84
C PRO A 628 21.02 10.82 19.86
N ASP A 629 21.04 11.11 18.56
CA ASP A 629 20.39 10.31 17.51
C ASP A 629 21.37 9.34 16.81
N LEU A 630 22.68 9.42 17.09
CA LEU A 630 23.72 8.58 16.48
C LEU A 630 24.54 7.83 17.55
N PRO A 631 24.71 6.50 17.43
CA PRO A 631 25.51 5.73 18.37
C PRO A 631 27.02 5.93 18.12
N CYS A 632 27.78 6.11 19.21
CA CYS A 632 29.22 6.35 19.19
C CYS A 632 29.96 5.25 19.98
N PHE A 633 30.99 4.63 19.42
CA PHE A 633 31.72 3.55 20.08
C PHE A 633 33.23 3.74 20.02
N PHE A 634 33.92 3.36 21.09
CA PHE A 634 35.38 3.36 21.10
C PHE A 634 35.91 2.18 20.29
N PHE A 635 36.85 2.44 19.38
CA PHE A 635 37.27 1.42 18.40
C PHE A 635 37.80 0.11 19.03
N ASN A 636 38.42 0.19 20.21
CA ASN A 636 39.03 -0.98 20.84
C ASN A 636 38.06 -1.79 21.70
N ASP A 637 36.85 -1.29 21.92
CA ASP A 637 35.82 -1.99 22.70
C ASP A 637 35.11 -3.04 21.84
N VAL A 638 34.69 -4.13 22.47
CA VAL A 638 33.89 -5.17 21.80
C VAL A 638 32.47 -4.65 21.63
N PHE A 639 31.97 -4.65 20.40
CA PHE A 639 30.63 -4.20 20.02
C PHE A 639 29.61 -5.34 20.12
N TYR A 640 28.48 -5.09 20.78
CA TYR A 640 27.40 -6.06 20.99
C TYR A 640 26.07 -5.50 20.44
N PRO A 641 25.77 -5.67 19.14
CA PRO A 641 24.57 -5.10 18.54
C PRO A 641 23.29 -5.77 19.03
N PHE A 642 22.28 -4.97 19.35
CA PHE A 642 20.91 -5.43 19.60
C PHE A 642 19.95 -4.75 18.63
N PHE A 643 18.97 -5.51 18.15
CA PHE A 643 17.94 -5.03 17.23
C PHE A 643 16.55 -5.28 17.83
N LEU A 644 15.61 -4.42 17.46
CA LEU A 644 14.20 -4.52 17.81
C LEU A 644 13.37 -4.69 16.54
N ILE A 645 12.30 -5.47 16.62
CA ILE A 645 11.17 -5.31 15.71
C ILE A 645 10.26 -4.27 16.34
N GLN A 646 10.03 -3.17 15.62
CA GLN A 646 9.05 -2.15 15.99
C GLN A 646 7.83 -2.29 15.11
N ASP A 647 6.68 -2.45 15.74
CA ASP A 647 5.38 -2.46 15.10
C ASP A 647 4.79 -1.06 15.14
N MET A 648 4.88 -0.36 14.02
CA MET A 648 4.36 1.00 13.90
C MET A 648 2.84 1.04 14.08
N VAL A 649 2.11 -0.05 13.80
CA VAL A 649 0.65 -0.05 13.84
C VAL A 649 0.13 -0.28 15.27
N THR A 650 0.68 -1.27 15.98
CA THR A 650 0.22 -1.62 17.34
C THR A 650 1.01 -0.91 18.44
N GLY A 651 2.12 -0.26 18.12
CA GLY A 651 3.01 0.35 19.10
C GLY A 651 3.84 -0.68 19.88
N ASP A 652 3.71 -1.96 19.57
CA ASP A 652 4.51 -3.01 20.18
C ASP A 652 5.95 -2.94 19.70
N SER A 653 6.90 -3.10 20.62
CA SER A 653 8.29 -3.34 20.29
C SER A 653 8.87 -4.50 21.08
N GLY A 654 9.67 -5.30 20.40
CA GLY A 654 10.30 -6.47 21.01
C GLY A 654 11.68 -6.75 20.44
N PRO A 655 12.56 -7.45 21.18
CA PRO A 655 13.87 -7.84 20.67
C PRO A 655 13.73 -8.74 19.46
N PHE A 656 14.54 -8.47 18.44
CA PHE A 656 14.72 -9.41 17.34
C PHE A 656 15.57 -10.59 17.82
N LEU A 657 14.99 -11.79 17.81
CA LEU A 657 15.65 -13.03 18.27
C LEU A 657 16.14 -13.91 17.11
N GLY A 658 15.77 -13.57 15.88
CA GLY A 658 16.16 -14.30 14.67
C GLY A 658 17.64 -14.12 14.35
N SER A 659 18.13 -14.97 13.44
CA SER A 659 19.49 -14.87 12.91
C SER A 659 19.57 -13.74 11.87
N TYR A 660 20.70 -13.04 11.80
CA TYR A 660 20.92 -11.98 10.82
C TYR A 660 22.36 -11.99 10.31
N MET A 661 22.58 -11.34 9.17
CA MET A 661 23.88 -10.99 8.64
C MET A 661 24.11 -9.50 8.88
N LEU A 662 25.36 -9.14 9.18
CA LEU A 662 25.79 -7.75 9.34
C LEU A 662 26.96 -7.51 8.39
N ARG A 663 26.84 -6.47 7.56
CA ARG A 663 27.81 -6.14 6.50
C ARG A 663 28.14 -4.66 6.52
N ILE A 664 29.41 -4.32 6.34
CA ILE A 664 29.85 -2.95 6.10
C ILE A 664 29.72 -2.66 4.61
N ILE A 665 28.87 -1.69 4.26
CA ILE A 665 28.58 -1.32 2.87
C ILE A 665 29.13 0.06 2.49
N GLY A 666 29.58 0.84 3.47
CA GLY A 666 30.17 2.15 3.22
C GLY A 666 30.88 2.73 4.44
N GLY A 667 31.51 3.89 4.26
CA GLY A 667 32.11 4.63 5.35
C GLY A 667 32.86 5.88 4.92
N GLY A 668 33.23 6.71 5.91
CA GLY A 668 33.92 7.97 5.68
C GLY A 668 34.47 8.60 6.97
N PRO A 669 35.55 9.40 6.89
CA PRO A 669 36.16 10.02 8.05
C PRO A 669 35.42 11.30 8.49
N TYR A 670 35.42 11.58 9.80
CA TYR A 670 34.96 12.83 10.46
C TYR A 670 33.50 13.27 10.35
N SER A 671 32.74 12.85 9.34
CA SER A 671 31.34 13.25 9.20
C SER A 671 30.52 12.26 8.38
N GLU A 672 29.23 12.17 8.69
CA GLU A 672 28.23 11.41 7.93
C GLU A 672 28.16 11.84 6.46
N SER A 673 28.37 13.14 6.16
CA SER A 673 28.33 13.65 4.79
C SER A 673 29.49 13.18 3.91
N ARG A 674 30.54 12.57 4.51
CA ARG A 674 31.71 12.03 3.81
C ARG A 674 31.63 10.51 3.64
N ILE A 675 30.52 9.88 4.03
CA ILE A 675 30.31 8.45 3.81
C ILE A 675 30.20 8.18 2.31
N ARG A 676 31.05 7.29 1.81
CA ARG A 676 30.92 6.72 0.47
C ARG A 676 30.41 5.29 0.56
N VAL A 677 29.51 4.91 -0.35
CA VAL A 677 29.12 3.52 -0.55
C VAL A 677 30.27 2.81 -1.26
N TYR A 678 30.64 1.62 -0.78
CA TYR A 678 31.73 0.82 -1.32
C TYR A 678 31.27 0.05 -2.57
N SER A 679 32.22 -0.24 -3.46
CA SER A 679 32.00 -1.12 -4.60
C SER A 679 31.74 -2.57 -4.16
N PRO A 680 31.06 -3.41 -4.96
CA PRO A 680 30.79 -4.80 -4.59
C PRO A 680 32.05 -5.63 -4.24
N SER A 681 33.19 -5.34 -4.88
CA SER A 681 34.48 -5.95 -4.55
C SER A 681 35.03 -5.47 -3.20
N GLU A 682 34.99 -4.17 -2.92
CA GLU A 682 35.38 -3.61 -1.62
C GLU A 682 34.51 -4.18 -0.49
N ILE A 683 33.20 -4.30 -0.71
CA ILE A 683 32.27 -4.91 0.25
C ILE A 683 32.66 -6.38 0.51
N LEU A 684 33.02 -7.14 -0.52
CA LEU A 684 33.45 -8.52 -0.34
C LEU A 684 34.75 -8.57 0.48
N ASP A 685 35.73 -7.74 0.15
CA ASP A 685 37.04 -7.72 0.80
C ASP A 685 36.95 -7.30 2.28
N TYR A 686 36.14 -6.27 2.59
CA TYR A 686 35.97 -5.78 3.96
C TYR A 686 35.09 -6.67 4.85
N ASN A 687 34.31 -7.58 4.26
CA ASN A 687 33.39 -8.46 5.00
C ASN A 687 33.77 -9.96 4.96
N THR A 688 34.86 -10.35 4.29
CA THR A 688 35.32 -11.75 4.24
C THR A 688 36.64 -11.98 4.97
N ALA A 689 36.74 -13.09 5.68
CA ALA A 689 37.93 -13.49 6.44
C ALA A 689 38.90 -14.40 5.65
N ASN A 690 38.66 -14.65 4.37
CA ASN A 690 39.49 -15.54 3.54
C ASN A 690 40.51 -14.73 2.73
N GLY A 691 41.45 -14.09 3.43
CA GLY A 691 42.75 -13.76 2.85
C GLY A 691 43.61 -15.04 2.77
N ARG A 692 44.20 -15.31 1.61
CA ARG A 692 45.11 -16.45 1.36
C ARG A 692 46.11 -16.68 2.50
N TRP A 693 46.29 -17.94 2.86
CA TRP A 693 47.10 -18.40 4.00
C TRP A 693 48.62 -18.47 3.76
N ASP A 694 49.18 -17.68 2.85
CA ASP A 694 50.63 -17.69 2.61
C ASP A 694 51.19 -16.27 2.64
N THR A 695 51.87 -15.97 3.75
CA THR A 695 52.68 -14.77 4.03
C THR A 695 51.94 -13.42 4.12
N ALA A 696 52.01 -12.81 5.31
CA ALA A 696 51.48 -11.49 5.69
C ALA A 696 49.94 -11.37 5.74
N THR A 697 49.43 -11.32 6.98
CA THR A 697 48.04 -11.17 7.41
C THR A 697 47.29 -10.00 6.73
N PRO A 698 46.19 -10.27 5.99
CA PRO A 698 45.18 -9.27 5.67
C PRO A 698 43.97 -9.49 6.59
N GLU A 699 43.84 -8.70 7.66
CA GLU A 699 42.67 -8.71 8.54
C GLU A 699 41.90 -7.38 8.41
N GLY A 700 40.92 -7.36 7.50
CA GLY A 700 40.08 -6.19 7.23
C GLY A 700 38.63 -6.33 7.72
N ALA A 701 38.33 -7.23 8.66
CA ALA A 701 36.95 -7.60 9.00
C ALA A 701 36.62 -7.49 10.49
N LEU A 702 35.34 -7.23 10.79
CA LEU A 702 34.72 -7.54 12.08
C LEU A 702 35.03 -9.01 12.46
N LYS A 703 35.81 -9.25 13.52
CA LYS A 703 35.99 -10.61 14.05
C LYS A 703 34.78 -10.99 14.91
N ALA A 704 33.94 -11.89 14.38
CA ALA A 704 32.88 -12.57 15.12
C ALA A 704 33.31 -13.99 15.52
N SER A 705 32.91 -14.45 16.71
CA SER A 705 33.15 -15.84 17.14
C SER A 705 32.39 -16.83 16.23
N ARG A 706 33.10 -17.72 15.52
CA ARG A 706 32.53 -18.77 14.66
C ARG A 706 32.12 -20.01 15.46
N GLN A 707 30.95 -20.59 15.17
CA GLN A 707 30.74 -22.05 15.22
C GLN A 707 31.10 -22.63 13.84
N ALA A 708 31.87 -23.72 13.81
CA ALA A 708 32.45 -24.29 12.60
C ALA A 708 31.39 -24.88 11.65
N GLY A 709 31.45 -24.57 10.34
CA GLY A 709 30.65 -25.29 9.36
C GLY A 709 30.55 -24.80 7.90
N HIS A 710 30.58 -23.49 7.58
CA HIS A 710 30.28 -23.04 6.21
C HIS A 710 31.14 -21.85 5.72
N PRO A 711 31.58 -21.84 4.43
CA PRO A 711 32.28 -20.72 3.82
C PRO A 711 31.28 -19.69 3.24
N GLY A 712 31.20 -18.51 3.85
CA GLY A 712 30.36 -17.38 3.42
C GLY A 712 30.50 -16.18 4.37
N PRO A 713 30.01 -14.98 3.98
CA PRO A 713 30.02 -13.81 4.85
C PRO A 713 29.22 -14.10 6.13
N THR A 714 29.75 -13.61 7.24
CA THR A 714 29.57 -14.05 8.63
C THR A 714 28.11 -14.33 9.05
N LEU A 715 27.78 -15.61 9.30
CA LEU A 715 26.57 -16.05 10.00
C LEU A 715 26.65 -15.67 11.48
N MET A 716 25.73 -14.82 11.95
CA MET A 716 25.64 -14.38 13.34
C MET A 716 24.37 -14.97 14.00
N ALA A 717 24.56 -15.92 14.91
CA ALA A 717 23.51 -16.44 15.80
C ALA A 717 23.31 -15.50 17.00
N SER A 718 22.15 -15.59 17.68
CA SER A 718 21.47 -14.57 18.52
C SER A 718 22.27 -13.65 19.47
N PHE A 719 23.56 -13.88 19.78
CA PHE A 719 24.41 -12.92 20.50
C PHE A 719 25.90 -12.97 20.08
N PRO A 720 26.26 -12.45 18.89
CA PRO A 720 27.64 -12.38 18.44
C PRO A 720 28.30 -11.10 18.93
N SER A 721 29.54 -11.22 19.42
CA SER A 721 30.41 -10.07 19.67
C SER A 721 31.18 -9.70 18.42
N CYS A 722 31.38 -8.40 18.25
CA CYS A 722 32.05 -7.79 17.10
C CYS A 722 33.27 -7.01 17.56
N ARG A 723 34.40 -7.10 16.84
CA ARG A 723 35.56 -6.25 17.10
C ARG A 723 35.98 -5.50 15.84
N TRP A 724 36.22 -4.20 15.97
CA TRP A 724 36.72 -3.36 14.89
C TRP A 724 38.21 -3.62 14.63
N VAL A 725 38.56 -3.83 13.36
CA VAL A 725 39.95 -4.07 12.93
C VAL A 725 40.31 -3.02 11.87
N CYS A 726 41.16 -2.07 12.25
CA CYS A 726 41.61 -0.97 11.40
C CYS A 726 43.09 -1.13 11.02
N GLU A 727 43.40 -2.17 10.25
CA GLU A 727 44.74 -2.50 9.76
C GLU A 727 44.92 -2.19 8.27
N GLN A 728 46.11 -2.45 7.73
CA GLN A 728 46.42 -2.18 6.32
C GLN A 728 45.41 -2.91 5.41
N ASN A 729 44.87 -2.19 4.41
CA ASN A 729 43.75 -2.59 3.54
C ASN A 729 42.34 -2.49 4.15
N SER A 730 42.19 -1.98 5.38
CA SER A 730 40.86 -1.61 5.92
C SER A 730 40.50 -0.15 5.57
N PRO A 731 39.21 0.19 5.48
CA PRO A 731 38.76 1.54 5.13
C PRO A 731 39.04 2.60 6.22
N CYS A 732 39.29 2.15 7.46
CA CYS A 732 39.63 3.01 8.60
C CYS A 732 41.14 3.07 8.90
N TYR A 733 41.99 2.56 8.01
CA TYR A 733 43.44 2.62 8.17
C TYR A 733 44.01 4.00 7.84
N ASP A 734 44.92 4.48 8.68
CA ASP A 734 45.71 5.70 8.48
C ASP A 734 44.91 6.98 8.18
N VAL A 735 43.77 7.15 8.86
CA VAL A 735 42.99 8.40 8.81
C VAL A 735 43.83 9.58 9.32
N VAL A 736 43.93 10.64 8.52
CA VAL A 736 44.74 11.84 8.84
C VAL A 736 44.04 12.64 9.95
N PRO A 737 44.63 12.83 11.14
CA PRO A 737 44.06 13.67 12.21
C PRO A 737 43.88 15.11 11.72
N LEU A 738 42.69 15.70 11.95
CA LEU A 738 42.43 17.12 11.63
C LEU A 738 42.91 18.05 12.75
N ASP A 739 42.81 17.60 13.99
CA ASP A 739 43.15 18.35 15.20
C ASP A 739 44.06 17.52 16.14
N LEU A 740 44.31 18.01 17.35
CA LEU A 740 45.04 17.28 18.41
C LEU A 740 44.26 16.07 18.96
N THR A 741 43.05 15.80 18.47
CA THR A 741 42.23 14.64 18.85
C THR A 741 42.52 13.44 17.96
N ALA A 742 42.24 12.25 18.49
CA ALA A 742 42.31 11.03 17.69
C ALA A 742 41.29 11.07 16.53
N PRO A 743 41.60 10.45 15.38
CA PRO A 743 40.71 10.44 14.23
C PRO A 743 39.43 9.62 14.49
N ASP A 744 38.35 10.07 13.85
CA ASP A 744 37.02 9.48 13.91
C ASP A 744 36.58 8.97 12.53
N TYR A 745 35.77 7.91 12.53
CA TYR A 745 35.28 7.27 11.31
C TYR A 745 33.83 6.81 11.45
N PHE A 746 33.07 6.98 10.38
CA PHE A 746 31.66 6.62 10.31
C PHE A 746 31.53 5.42 9.38
N PHE A 747 30.89 4.35 9.85
CA PHE A 747 30.60 3.17 9.07
C PHE A 747 29.12 3.13 8.71
N LEU A 748 28.83 2.85 7.44
CA LEU A 748 27.49 2.49 6.98
C LEU A 748 27.36 0.97 6.99
N VAL A 749 26.43 0.47 7.80
CA VAL A 749 26.26 -0.95 8.08
C VAL A 749 24.86 -1.39 7.63
N GLU A 750 24.82 -2.48 6.86
CA GLU A 750 23.62 -3.19 6.44
C GLU A 750 23.41 -4.40 7.36
N VAL A 751 22.19 -4.57 7.85
CA VAL A 751 21.75 -5.77 8.56
C VAL A 751 20.57 -6.37 7.83
N SER A 752 20.63 -7.67 7.57
CA SER A 752 19.51 -8.38 6.94
C SER A 752 19.35 -9.78 7.51
N ASN A 753 18.09 -10.22 7.70
CA ASN A 753 17.76 -11.60 8.08
C ASN A 753 17.51 -12.50 6.85
N ARG A 754 17.54 -11.93 5.64
CA ARG A 754 17.22 -12.63 4.38
C ARG A 754 18.07 -13.88 4.21
N ALA A 755 17.41 -14.99 3.87
CA ALA A 755 18.00 -16.32 3.68
C ALA A 755 18.66 -16.97 4.91
N VAL A 756 18.71 -16.29 6.07
CA VAL A 756 19.33 -16.81 7.29
C VAL A 756 18.29 -17.13 8.36
N ASP A 757 17.29 -16.26 8.54
CA ASP A 757 16.18 -16.52 9.44
C ASP A 757 15.02 -17.22 8.72
N LYS A 758 14.43 -18.20 9.39
CA LYS A 758 13.22 -18.90 8.94
C LYS A 758 12.06 -18.72 9.91
N SER A 759 12.17 -17.85 10.92
CA SER A 759 11.16 -17.65 11.95
C SER A 759 9.95 -16.82 11.49
N THR A 760 10.14 -15.95 10.49
CA THR A 760 9.14 -15.03 9.92
C THR A 760 9.13 -15.12 8.39
N TYR A 761 8.07 -14.62 7.73
CA TYR A 761 8.05 -14.38 6.28
C TYR A 761 8.64 -13.01 5.89
N CYS A 762 8.98 -12.16 6.87
CA CYS A 762 9.61 -10.86 6.63
C CYS A 762 11.10 -10.99 6.35
N ASP A 763 11.51 -10.52 5.17
CA ASP A 763 12.88 -10.13 4.90
C ASP A 763 13.08 -8.71 5.45
N TYR A 764 13.55 -8.63 6.68
CA TYR A 764 13.96 -7.38 7.30
C TYR A 764 15.35 -6.98 6.80
N ASP A 765 15.47 -5.73 6.39
CA ASP A 765 16.68 -5.03 6.05
C ASP A 765 16.77 -3.71 6.83
N LEU A 766 17.99 -3.33 7.19
CA LEU A 766 18.27 -2.11 7.93
C LEU A 766 19.66 -1.59 7.58
N GLU A 767 19.72 -0.38 7.05
CA GLU A 767 20.97 0.36 6.90
C GLU A 767 21.07 1.43 7.99
N PHE A 768 22.19 1.46 8.71
CA PHE A 768 22.41 2.44 9.77
C PHE A 768 23.87 2.85 9.88
N VAL A 769 24.08 4.06 10.40
CA VAL A 769 25.42 4.61 10.60
C VAL A 769 25.90 4.36 12.03
N ILE A 770 27.16 3.98 12.15
CA ILE A 770 27.87 3.83 13.41
C ILE A 770 29.06 4.78 13.43
N HIS A 771 29.17 5.62 14.46
CA HIS A 771 30.34 6.46 14.70
C HIS A 771 31.36 5.73 15.57
N ILE A 772 32.59 5.67 15.10
CA ILE A 772 33.72 5.10 15.82
C ILE A 772 34.75 6.19 16.05
N HIS A 773 35.18 6.32 17.30
CA HIS A 773 36.16 7.31 17.71
C HIS A 773 37.41 6.67 18.31
N GLY A 774 38.49 7.46 18.36
CA GLY A 774 39.73 7.05 19.03
C GLY A 774 40.61 6.12 18.19
N LEU A 775 40.53 6.20 16.87
CA LEU A 775 41.32 5.36 15.98
C LEU A 775 42.83 5.57 16.19
N ARG A 776 43.60 4.48 16.07
CA ARG A 776 45.06 4.55 16.18
C ARG A 776 45.67 5.13 14.91
N LEU A 777 46.68 5.99 15.09
CA LEU A 777 47.54 6.42 13.99
C LEU A 777 48.36 5.23 13.49
N SER A 778 48.68 5.23 12.18
CA SER A 778 49.62 4.25 11.63
C SER A 778 50.98 4.34 12.33
N PRO A 779 51.72 3.23 12.49
CA PRO A 779 53.02 3.23 13.14
C PRO A 779 54.00 4.24 12.52
N SER A 780 53.97 4.39 11.20
CA SER A 780 54.80 5.34 10.45
C SER A 780 54.48 6.80 10.84
N ARG A 781 53.20 7.20 10.86
CA ARG A 781 52.80 8.55 11.26
C ARG A 781 53.00 8.79 12.74
N ALA A 782 52.70 7.82 13.60
CA ALA A 782 52.94 7.93 15.03
C ALA A 782 54.43 8.20 15.34
N ILE A 783 55.34 7.48 14.67
CA ILE A 783 56.79 7.72 14.79
C ILE A 783 57.17 9.10 14.24
N THR A 784 56.52 9.55 13.17
CA THR A 784 56.78 10.88 12.58
C THR A 784 56.37 12.00 13.53
N PHE A 785 55.17 11.91 14.10
CA PHE A 785 54.70 12.86 15.12
C PHE A 785 55.56 12.83 16.38
N MET A 786 56.00 11.64 16.83
CA MET A 786 56.92 11.50 17.95
C MET A 786 58.28 12.16 17.67
N LYS A 787 58.83 11.97 16.46
CA LYS A 787 60.08 12.63 16.05
C LYS A 787 59.93 14.14 16.02
N LEU A 788 58.82 14.65 15.47
CA LEU A 788 58.53 16.08 15.40
C LEU A 788 58.34 16.69 16.80
N SER A 789 57.58 16.04 17.69
CA SER A 789 57.38 16.52 19.05
C SER A 789 58.67 16.50 19.87
N MET A 790 59.49 15.45 19.73
CA MET A 790 60.82 15.39 20.34
C MET A 790 61.76 16.46 19.76
N ALA A 791 61.70 16.75 18.46
CA ALA A 791 62.49 17.81 17.83
C ALA A 791 62.07 19.20 18.32
N ILE A 792 60.76 19.43 18.48
CA ILE A 792 60.24 20.68 19.05
C ILE A 792 60.70 20.80 20.50
N LEU A 793 60.45 19.80 21.35
CA LEU A 793 60.86 19.79 22.77
C LEU A 793 62.36 20.02 22.95
N THR A 794 63.19 19.32 22.18
CA THR A 794 64.65 19.51 22.21
C THR A 794 65.03 20.89 21.70
N GLY A 795 64.37 21.41 20.66
CA GLY A 795 64.50 22.78 20.18
C GLY A 795 64.14 23.82 21.23
N THR A 796 63.04 23.65 21.96
CA THR A 796 62.63 24.58 23.05
C THR A 796 63.61 24.52 24.21
N VAL A 797 64.12 23.34 24.57
CA VAL A 797 65.14 23.19 25.61
C VAL A 797 66.46 23.83 25.19
N VAL A 798 66.90 23.64 23.95
CA VAL A 798 68.10 24.27 23.41
C VAL A 798 67.94 25.78 23.35
N LEU A 799 66.79 26.30 22.89
CA LEU A 799 66.48 27.73 22.91
C LEU A 799 66.42 28.28 24.34
N TYR A 800 65.89 27.54 25.30
CA TYR A 800 65.86 27.92 26.70
C TYR A 800 67.26 27.99 27.32
N VAL A 801 68.13 27.01 27.01
CA VAL A 801 69.54 27.00 27.43
C VAL A 801 70.32 28.13 26.75
N LEU A 802 70.11 28.36 25.46
CA LEU A 802 70.69 29.50 24.73
C LEU A 802 70.19 30.82 25.32
N HIS A 803 68.92 30.94 25.68
CA HIS A 803 68.38 32.12 26.37
C HIS A 803 69.03 32.32 27.75
N GLN A 804 69.25 31.26 28.52
CA GLN A 804 69.95 31.34 29.83
C GLN A 804 71.44 31.72 29.69
N VAL A 805 72.12 31.26 28.64
CA VAL A 805 73.57 31.47 28.43
C VAL A 805 73.88 32.76 27.66
N LEU A 806 73.12 33.04 26.60
CA LEU A 806 73.28 34.24 25.77
C LEU A 806 72.42 35.39 26.29
N GLY A 807 71.31 35.16 27.01
CA GLY A 807 70.47 36.23 27.57
C GLY A 807 71.25 37.23 28.43
N PRO A 808 72.13 36.80 29.35
CA PRO A 808 72.97 37.72 30.12
C PRO A 808 73.97 38.50 29.25
N LYS A 809 74.49 37.88 28.18
CA LYS A 809 75.46 38.50 27.26
C LYS A 809 74.81 39.45 26.25
N ILE A 810 73.63 39.10 25.76
CA ILE A 810 72.78 39.92 24.90
C ILE A 810 72.22 41.07 25.72
N TRP A 811 71.78 40.86 26.96
CA TRP A 811 71.37 41.92 27.88
C TRP A 811 72.54 42.87 28.18
N ALA A 812 73.73 42.36 28.50
CA ALA A 812 74.93 43.17 28.68
C ALA A 812 75.36 43.92 27.41
N GLY A 813 75.18 43.31 26.23
CA GLY A 813 75.43 43.93 24.93
C GLY A 813 74.40 45.01 24.59
N PHE A 814 73.13 44.78 24.90
CA PHE A 814 72.01 45.70 24.70
C PHE A 814 72.10 46.87 25.68
N THR A 815 72.48 46.66 26.94
CA THR A 815 72.77 47.75 27.88
C THR A 815 74.00 48.56 27.47
N ARG A 816 75.03 47.95 26.87
CA ARG A 816 76.17 48.70 26.29
C ARG A 816 75.79 49.47 25.03
N LEU A 817 74.85 48.94 24.23
CA LEU A 817 74.33 49.62 23.04
C LEU A 817 73.43 50.79 23.42
N ILE A 818 72.60 50.62 24.46
CA ILE A 818 71.80 51.67 25.09
C ILE A 818 72.72 52.72 25.72
N GLN A 819 73.75 52.33 26.49
CA GLN A 819 74.75 53.28 27.02
C GLN A 819 75.48 54.04 25.91
N ARG A 820 75.83 53.38 24.79
CA ARG A 820 76.44 54.07 23.64
C ARG A 820 75.46 54.99 22.90
N PHE A 821 74.18 54.65 22.87
CA PHE A 821 73.13 55.55 22.36
C PHE A 821 72.89 56.74 23.29
N GLU A 822 72.91 56.52 24.61
CA GLU A 822 72.86 57.57 25.64
C GLU A 822 74.11 58.46 25.60
N GLU A 823 75.31 57.91 25.41
CA GLU A 823 76.56 58.66 25.22
C GLU A 823 76.56 59.45 23.90
N ALA A 824 76.02 58.89 22.81
CA ALA A 824 75.85 59.61 21.54
C ALA A 824 74.79 60.72 21.62
N LEU A 825 73.79 60.59 22.51
CA LEU A 825 72.82 61.64 22.82
C LEU A 825 73.38 62.69 23.82
N ALA A 826 74.23 62.28 24.77
CA ALA A 826 74.84 63.15 25.78
C ALA A 826 75.98 64.03 25.22
N VAL A 827 76.70 63.59 24.19
CA VAL A 827 77.73 64.40 23.48
C VAL A 827 77.12 65.59 22.72
N ARG A 828 75.78 65.65 22.54
CA ARG A 828 75.09 66.79 21.94
C ARG A 828 74.51 67.80 22.95
N THR A 829 74.66 67.55 24.25
CA THR A 829 74.06 68.36 25.33
C THR A 829 75.08 68.76 26.41
N GLY A 830 76.30 69.13 25.99
CA GLY A 830 77.40 69.57 26.85
C GLY A 830 78.03 70.92 26.47
N GLU A 831 77.38 71.74 25.64
CA GLU A 831 77.72 73.16 25.42
C GLU A 831 76.52 74.02 25.83
N LEU A 832 76.52 74.51 27.07
CA LEU A 832 75.95 75.80 27.50
C LEU A 832 75.87 75.82 29.03
N LEU A 833 76.84 76.50 29.66
CA LEU A 833 76.61 77.54 30.67
C LEU A 833 77.93 77.91 31.39
N LEU A 834 78.56 78.97 30.89
CA LEU A 834 79.21 80.02 31.68
C LEU A 834 78.30 81.27 31.59
N PRO A 835 78.41 82.30 32.45
CA PRO A 835 79.22 82.44 33.66
C PRO A 835 78.43 83.01 34.87
N GLN A 836 79.09 83.00 36.02
CA GLN A 836 78.79 83.88 37.16
C GLN A 836 78.92 85.37 36.75
N LEU A 837 78.08 86.22 37.33
CA LEU A 837 78.36 87.66 37.46
C LEU A 837 79.35 87.87 38.63
N PRO A 838 80.55 88.43 38.38
CA PRO A 838 81.20 89.32 39.33
C PRO A 838 80.74 90.78 39.07
N SER A 839 81.10 91.68 39.96
CA SER A 839 81.36 93.08 39.58
C SER A 839 82.44 93.16 38.52
#